data_AF-A0A4Y3RHN6-F1
#
_entry.id   AF-A0A4Y3RHN6-F1
#
_cell.length_a   1.000
_cell.length_b   1.000
_cell.length_c   1.000
_cell.angle_alpha   90.00
_cell.angle_beta   90.00
_cell.angle_gamma   90.00
#
_symmetry.space_group_name_H-M   'P 1'
#
loop_
_entity.id
_entity.type
_entity.pdbx_description
1 polymer ?
#
loop_
_entity_poly.entity_id
_entity_poly.type
_entity_poly.pdbx_seq_one_letter_code
_entity_poly.pdbx_strand_id
1 'polypeptide(L)'
;MAHRPSKKFKKTLLGSGAVVVLAALNAPAAVSFAEEKYHAYKIAQPGYKKQFGSWAEVNVPAEYRINAIHAALLHTGKVLLIAGSGNDQKNFDAGTFETILWDPAKNTFKKIPTPVDFFCSGHTQLPDGRLLVAGGTARYEVLEDGVEKAGGGMRVKNESPDKAVTLKKGTVFRSPSGVEYVSKFDVTVPKAKREFEISYFKSGQMKPWKTKVTAAETRVFVEATKAGPQALTTEAAQYEVVGLKGEEADNVYGLAQKLTTEKQDFQGIKGAYEFDPRAEKYIPVAPMKDARWYPTLVTLQDGKVLAVSGLNDVGDVVPGDNEIYDPATKKWTKGPFRYFPTYPSLFLTKGGKLLYTGSNAGYGPAEKGREPGLWDLKKNSFTKLGGLTDPDQLETSASLMLPPVQNQKVMVLGGGGVGESAKSTARTSIVDLSKDSPVFTDGPALPQGTRYLSSVLLPDDTVFTSGGSEEYRGRSGSDILKAQFYDPRTNAFAEAAEPTVGRNYHSEALLLPDGRVATFGSDPLFDDKDNTKLGTFEQRIEVFTPPYLHQAGTDRPALGEGPRELDQNGRATFRTADAGRIVKARLMRPSAVTHTTDVEQRSVELGLTKGQDGKTVTVDVPQDRTLVPPGWYMLFVTDANGIPSEAKWIQVG
;
A
#
# COMPACT_ATOMS: atom_id res chain seq x y z
N MET A 1 -66.32 -13.22 -47.96
CA MET A 1 -65.93 -14.43 -47.20
C MET A 1 -64.56 -14.19 -46.59
N ALA A 2 -64.46 -14.10 -45.26
CA ALA A 2 -63.17 -13.90 -44.58
C ALA A 2 -62.35 -15.20 -44.62
N HIS A 3 -61.14 -15.14 -45.19
CA HIS A 3 -60.27 -16.30 -45.33
C HIS A 3 -59.80 -16.77 -43.94
N ARG A 4 -60.29 -17.92 -43.48
CA ARG A 4 -59.87 -18.54 -42.22
C ARG A 4 -58.61 -19.39 -42.48
N PRO A 5 -57.45 -19.04 -41.92
CA PRO A 5 -56.22 -19.81 -42.14
C PRO A 5 -56.34 -21.24 -41.60
N SER A 6 -55.79 -22.21 -42.36
CA SER A 6 -55.86 -23.63 -42.03
C SER A 6 -55.15 -23.97 -40.72
N LYS A 7 -55.60 -25.04 -40.03
CA LYS A 7 -54.95 -25.51 -38.78
C LYS A 7 -53.45 -25.83 -38.97
N LYS A 8 -53.06 -26.28 -40.17
CA LYS A 8 -51.65 -26.58 -40.52
C LYS A 8 -50.84 -25.28 -40.60
N PHE A 9 -51.38 -24.24 -41.24
CA PHE A 9 -50.74 -22.92 -41.32
C PHE A 9 -50.56 -22.29 -39.93
N LYS A 10 -51.58 -22.35 -39.05
CA LYS A 10 -51.46 -21.84 -37.67
C LYS A 10 -50.40 -22.57 -36.85
N LYS A 11 -50.30 -23.90 -36.97
CA LYS A 11 -49.26 -24.70 -36.28
C LYS A 11 -47.85 -24.38 -36.80
N THR A 12 -47.69 -24.22 -38.11
CA THR A 12 -46.42 -23.80 -38.70
C THR A 12 -46.05 -22.39 -38.25
N LEU A 13 -46.98 -21.43 -38.28
CA LEU A 13 -46.72 -20.06 -37.83
C LEU A 13 -46.33 -20.00 -36.35
N LEU A 14 -47.02 -20.75 -35.48
CA LEU A 14 -46.70 -20.84 -34.05
C LEU A 14 -45.36 -21.55 -33.81
N GLY A 15 -45.07 -22.64 -34.53
CA GLY A 15 -43.79 -23.36 -34.44
C GLY A 15 -42.61 -22.51 -34.92
N SER A 16 -42.75 -21.86 -36.08
CA SER A 16 -41.75 -20.93 -36.61
C SER A 16 -41.56 -19.72 -35.70
N GLY A 17 -42.65 -19.15 -35.16
CA GLY A 17 -42.60 -18.06 -34.19
C GLY A 17 -41.88 -18.45 -32.91
N ALA A 18 -42.13 -19.65 -32.37
CA ALA A 18 -41.44 -20.18 -31.20
C ALA A 18 -39.93 -20.36 -31.45
N VAL A 19 -39.53 -20.85 -32.63
CA VAL A 19 -38.11 -20.99 -33.01
C VAL A 19 -37.44 -19.62 -33.12
N VAL A 20 -38.09 -18.64 -33.73
CA VAL A 20 -37.54 -17.26 -33.84
C VAL A 20 -37.40 -16.62 -32.46
N VAL A 21 -38.38 -16.79 -31.56
CA VAL A 21 -38.30 -16.30 -30.18
C VAL A 21 -37.17 -16.99 -29.42
N LEU A 22 -37.02 -18.31 -29.55
CA LEU A 22 -35.91 -19.04 -28.92
C LEU A 22 -34.54 -18.62 -29.48
N ALA A 23 -34.44 -18.39 -30.80
CA ALA A 23 -33.22 -17.87 -31.40
C ALA A 23 -32.90 -16.44 -30.91
N ALA A 24 -33.91 -15.57 -30.78
CA ALA A 24 -33.75 -14.22 -30.26
C ALA A 24 -33.36 -14.20 -28.77
N LEU A 25 -33.91 -15.10 -27.95
CA LEU A 25 -33.57 -15.23 -26.53
C LEU A 25 -32.15 -15.78 -26.31
N ASN A 26 -31.65 -16.62 -27.21
CA ASN A 26 -30.30 -17.20 -27.11
C ASN A 26 -29.23 -16.41 -27.88
N ALA A 27 -29.60 -15.50 -28.78
CA ALA A 27 -28.67 -14.71 -29.57
C ALA A 27 -27.67 -13.88 -28.72
N PRO A 28 -28.08 -13.21 -27.62
CA PRO A 28 -27.13 -12.49 -26.76
C PRO A 28 -26.07 -13.39 -26.13
N ALA A 29 -26.46 -14.59 -25.67
CA ALA A 29 -25.53 -15.57 -25.10
C ALA A 29 -24.56 -16.13 -26.16
N ALA A 30 -25.06 -16.39 -27.38
CA ALA A 30 -24.21 -16.84 -28.48
C ALA A 30 -23.22 -15.75 -28.94
N VAL A 31 -23.64 -14.48 -28.98
CA VAL A 31 -22.76 -13.34 -29.28
C VAL A 31 -21.71 -13.17 -28.19
N SER A 32 -22.09 -13.16 -26.91
CA SER A 32 -21.16 -13.08 -25.77
C SER A 32 -20.12 -14.20 -25.82
N PHE A 33 -20.55 -15.45 -26.06
CA PHE A 33 -19.64 -16.58 -26.19
C PHE A 33 -18.68 -16.42 -27.38
N ALA A 34 -19.17 -15.96 -28.53
CA ALA A 34 -18.33 -15.71 -29.70
C ALA A 34 -17.31 -14.59 -29.45
N GLU A 35 -17.72 -13.51 -28.77
CA GLU A 35 -16.85 -12.42 -28.36
C GLU A 35 -15.77 -12.88 -27.38
N GLU A 36 -16.13 -13.69 -26.37
CA GLU A 36 -15.17 -14.29 -25.43
C GLU A 36 -14.17 -15.20 -26.15
N LYS A 37 -14.63 -16.06 -27.07
CA LYS A 37 -13.75 -16.95 -27.85
C LYS A 37 -12.84 -16.16 -28.79
N TYR A 38 -13.35 -15.11 -29.42
CA TYR A 38 -12.56 -14.23 -30.27
C TYR A 38 -11.53 -13.44 -29.45
N HIS A 39 -11.90 -12.91 -28.29
CA HIS A 39 -10.99 -12.23 -27.37
C HIS A 39 -9.88 -13.18 -26.91
N ALA A 40 -10.23 -14.38 -26.44
CA ALA A 40 -9.26 -15.41 -26.04
C ALA A 40 -8.31 -15.78 -27.20
N TYR A 41 -8.83 -15.91 -28.42
CA TYR A 41 -8.01 -16.13 -29.62
C TYR A 41 -7.07 -14.96 -29.90
N LYS A 42 -7.56 -13.72 -29.83
CA LYS A 42 -6.79 -12.49 -30.08
C LYS A 42 -5.63 -12.35 -29.11
N ILE A 43 -5.88 -12.47 -27.80
CA ILE A 43 -4.84 -12.32 -26.77
C ILE A 43 -3.82 -13.48 -26.78
N ALA A 44 -4.21 -14.63 -27.33
CA ALA A 44 -3.31 -15.77 -27.49
C ALA A 44 -2.29 -15.59 -28.64
N GLN A 45 -2.53 -14.67 -29.58
CA GLN A 45 -1.68 -14.51 -30.77
C GLN A 45 -0.26 -14.03 -30.42
N PRO A 46 0.80 -14.61 -31.03
CA PRO A 46 2.18 -14.16 -30.79
C PRO A 46 2.40 -12.68 -31.08
N GLY A 47 1.75 -12.13 -32.13
CA GLY A 47 1.82 -10.71 -32.46
C GLY A 47 1.25 -9.82 -31.37
N TYR A 48 0.10 -10.20 -30.79
CA TYR A 48 -0.49 -9.50 -29.66
C TYR A 48 0.44 -9.52 -28.44
N LYS A 49 0.96 -10.71 -28.07
CA LYS A 49 1.84 -10.87 -26.90
C LYS A 49 3.15 -10.09 -27.02
N LYS A 50 3.73 -10.03 -28.24
CA LYS A 50 4.93 -9.22 -28.53
C LYS A 50 4.68 -7.71 -28.44
N GLN A 51 3.43 -7.26 -28.49
CA GLN A 51 3.07 -5.85 -28.40
C GLN A 51 2.59 -5.47 -27.00
N PHE A 52 1.73 -6.28 -26.39
CA PHE A 52 1.00 -5.94 -25.18
C PHE A 52 1.39 -6.78 -23.96
N GLY A 53 2.15 -7.87 -24.14
CA GLY A 53 2.42 -8.85 -23.10
C GLY A 53 1.30 -9.87 -22.92
N SER A 54 1.32 -10.62 -21.83
CA SER A 54 0.27 -11.60 -21.51
C SER A 54 0.19 -11.89 -20.01
N TRP A 55 -1.01 -12.21 -19.54
CA TRP A 55 -1.27 -12.67 -18.18
C TRP A 55 -1.38 -14.18 -18.09
N ALA A 56 -1.05 -14.71 -16.92
CA ALA A 56 -1.29 -16.10 -16.54
C ALA A 56 -1.60 -16.19 -15.05
N GLU A 57 -2.64 -16.92 -14.69
CA GLU A 57 -2.91 -17.26 -13.28
C GLU A 57 -1.89 -18.29 -12.78
N VAL A 58 -1.42 -18.11 -11.55
CA VAL A 58 -0.57 -19.07 -10.87
C VAL A 58 -1.43 -20.16 -10.25
N ASN A 59 -1.11 -21.41 -10.51
CA ASN A 59 -1.78 -22.52 -9.84
C ASN A 59 -1.33 -22.61 -8.37
N VAL A 60 -2.13 -22.03 -7.48
CA VAL A 60 -1.93 -22.07 -6.02
C VAL A 60 -2.81 -23.18 -5.41
N PRO A 61 -2.22 -24.21 -4.80
CA PRO A 61 -2.97 -25.23 -4.07
C PRO A 61 -3.80 -24.60 -2.95
N ALA A 62 -4.99 -25.15 -2.68
CA ALA A 62 -5.98 -24.54 -1.80
C ALA A 62 -5.43 -24.26 -0.39
N GLU A 63 -4.57 -25.12 0.14
CA GLU A 63 -3.97 -24.98 1.46
C GLU A 63 -2.96 -23.83 1.60
N TYR A 64 -2.50 -23.25 0.48
CA TYR A 64 -1.59 -22.10 0.43
C TYR A 64 -2.26 -20.81 -0.03
N ARG A 65 -3.58 -20.83 -0.27
CA ARG A 65 -4.33 -19.62 -0.59
C ARG A 65 -4.54 -18.82 0.69
N ILE A 66 -4.12 -17.56 0.65
CA ILE A 66 -4.20 -16.62 1.76
C ILE A 66 -4.68 -15.27 1.26
N ASN A 67 -5.16 -14.44 2.17
CA ASN A 67 -5.46 -13.04 1.89
C ASN A 67 -4.14 -12.25 1.89
N ALA A 68 -3.37 -12.36 0.80
CA ALA A 68 -2.08 -11.70 0.68
C ALA A 68 -2.29 -10.17 0.64
N ILE A 69 -1.72 -9.47 1.62
CA ILE A 69 -1.87 -8.01 1.83
C ILE A 69 -0.50 -7.31 1.87
N HIS A 70 0.57 -8.08 2.01
CA HIS A 70 1.92 -7.59 1.80
C HIS A 70 2.68 -8.59 0.94
N ALA A 71 3.51 -8.07 0.04
CA ALA A 71 4.40 -8.88 -0.76
C ALA A 71 5.81 -8.28 -0.75
N ALA A 72 6.83 -9.12 -0.54
CA ALA A 72 8.22 -8.70 -0.63
C ALA A 72 9.04 -9.72 -1.43
N LEU A 73 9.80 -9.23 -2.42
CA LEU A 73 10.76 -10.07 -3.12
C LEU A 73 12.04 -10.18 -2.30
N LEU A 74 12.42 -11.40 -1.94
CA LEU A 74 13.63 -11.68 -1.17
C LEU A 74 14.83 -11.90 -2.09
N HIS A 75 16.04 -11.66 -1.58
CA HIS A 75 17.29 -11.89 -2.33
C HIS A 75 17.58 -13.37 -2.66
N THR A 76 16.73 -14.30 -2.21
CA THR A 76 16.72 -15.71 -2.61
C THR A 76 15.92 -15.95 -3.90
N GLY A 77 15.26 -14.93 -4.44
CA GLY A 77 14.36 -15.01 -5.59
C GLY A 77 12.93 -15.44 -5.25
N LYS A 78 12.64 -15.73 -3.98
CA LYS A 78 11.31 -16.09 -3.47
C LYS A 78 10.53 -14.86 -3.06
N VAL A 79 9.20 -14.95 -3.10
CA VAL A 79 8.27 -13.90 -2.68
C VAL A 79 7.67 -14.28 -1.33
N LEU A 80 7.83 -13.40 -0.34
CA LEU A 80 7.16 -13.51 0.95
C LEU A 80 5.79 -12.82 0.84
N LEU A 81 4.71 -13.59 1.03
CA LEU A 81 3.33 -13.12 1.05
C LEU A 81 2.84 -13.15 2.51
N ILE A 82 2.51 -11.99 3.05
CA ILE A 82 2.08 -11.84 4.45
C ILE A 82 0.59 -11.49 4.45
N ALA A 83 -0.20 -12.32 5.13
CA ALA A 83 -1.61 -12.04 5.40
C ALA A 83 -1.80 -11.51 6.83
N GLY A 84 -1.03 -12.05 7.79
CA GLY A 84 -1.42 -11.92 9.20
C GLY A 84 -2.74 -12.66 9.41
N SER A 85 -3.73 -12.03 10.03
CA SER A 85 -5.10 -12.55 10.06
C SER A 85 -5.79 -12.55 8.68
N GLY A 86 -5.29 -11.75 7.74
CA GLY A 86 -5.89 -11.60 6.41
C GLY A 86 -7.13 -10.70 6.38
N ASN A 87 -7.26 -9.76 7.32
CA ASN A 87 -8.49 -8.97 7.52
C ASN A 87 -9.74 -9.84 7.80
N ASP A 88 -9.57 -11.05 8.33
CA ASP A 88 -10.66 -11.99 8.66
C ASP A 88 -10.82 -12.18 10.17
N GLN A 89 -11.93 -11.66 10.72
CA GLN A 89 -12.18 -11.64 12.16
C GLN A 89 -12.05 -13.03 12.81
N LYS A 90 -12.47 -14.10 12.11
CA LYS A 90 -12.42 -15.46 12.66
C LYS A 90 -10.97 -15.92 12.80
N ASN A 91 -10.12 -15.65 11.81
CA ASN A 91 -8.70 -15.94 11.88
C ASN A 91 -8.02 -15.19 13.03
N PHE A 92 -8.38 -13.92 13.24
CA PHE A 92 -7.83 -13.14 14.36
C PHE A 92 -8.27 -13.66 15.73
N ASP A 93 -9.56 -13.91 15.92
CA ASP A 93 -10.10 -14.45 17.17
C ASP A 93 -9.51 -15.84 17.49
N ALA A 94 -9.19 -16.63 16.45
CA ALA A 94 -8.52 -17.91 16.57
C ALA A 94 -6.99 -17.80 16.78
N GLY A 95 -6.39 -16.61 16.69
CA GLY A 95 -4.93 -16.41 16.71
C GLY A 95 -4.21 -17.07 15.53
N THR A 96 -4.91 -17.26 14.41
CA THR A 96 -4.38 -17.88 13.19
C THR A 96 -3.81 -16.80 12.29
N PHE A 97 -2.48 -16.71 12.24
CA PHE A 97 -1.77 -15.76 11.40
C PHE A 97 -0.97 -16.49 10.34
N GLU A 98 -1.08 -16.04 9.08
CA GLU A 98 -0.50 -16.73 7.94
C GLU A 98 0.54 -15.90 7.20
N THR A 99 1.56 -16.61 6.73
CA THR A 99 2.57 -16.12 5.82
C THR A 99 2.96 -17.28 4.90
N ILE A 100 3.01 -17.00 3.60
CA ILE A 100 3.39 -17.95 2.56
C ILE A 100 4.67 -17.49 1.89
N LEU A 101 5.59 -18.41 1.70
CA LEU A 101 6.77 -18.21 0.88
C LEU A 101 6.55 -18.91 -0.47
N TRP A 102 6.47 -18.13 -1.55
CA TRP A 102 6.31 -18.60 -2.92
C TRP A 102 7.65 -18.57 -3.66
N ASP A 103 8.03 -19.68 -4.26
CA ASP A 103 9.16 -19.77 -5.21
C ASP A 103 8.62 -19.66 -6.64
N PRO A 104 8.75 -18.51 -7.31
CA PRO A 104 8.19 -18.27 -8.64
C PRO A 104 8.88 -19.06 -9.75
N ALA A 105 10.11 -19.54 -9.53
CA ALA A 105 10.84 -20.32 -10.51
C ALA A 105 10.36 -21.78 -10.53
N LYS A 106 10.02 -22.32 -9.36
CA LYS A 106 9.56 -23.72 -9.21
C LYS A 106 8.05 -23.85 -9.05
N ASN A 107 7.36 -22.74 -8.86
CA ASN A 107 5.96 -22.67 -8.43
C ASN A 107 5.66 -23.55 -7.21
N THR A 108 6.49 -23.43 -6.17
CA THR A 108 6.32 -24.15 -4.90
C THR A 108 6.01 -23.18 -3.76
N PHE A 109 5.27 -23.64 -2.77
CA PHE A 109 4.79 -22.82 -1.65
C PHE A 109 5.21 -23.45 -0.32
N LYS A 110 5.42 -22.61 0.69
CA LYS A 110 5.71 -23.03 2.05
C LYS A 110 5.01 -22.12 3.05
N LYS A 111 4.34 -22.71 4.06
CA LYS A 111 3.83 -21.96 5.21
C LYS A 111 4.98 -21.56 6.12
N ILE A 112 4.98 -20.31 6.54
CA ILE A 112 5.92 -19.74 7.51
C ILE A 112 5.16 -19.53 8.81
N PRO A 113 5.67 -20.02 9.97
CA PRO A 113 5.09 -19.70 11.26
C PRO A 113 5.09 -18.18 11.51
N THR A 114 3.90 -17.61 11.72
CA THR A 114 3.70 -16.18 11.86
C THR A 114 3.35 -15.85 13.32
N PRO A 115 4.25 -15.19 14.07
CA PRO A 115 4.14 -15.09 15.53
C PRO A 115 3.12 -14.08 16.04
N VAL A 116 2.77 -13.08 15.23
CA VAL A 116 1.83 -11.99 15.56
C VAL A 116 1.07 -11.59 14.30
N ASP A 117 0.00 -10.81 14.45
CA ASP A 117 -0.76 -10.33 13.31
C ASP A 117 -0.03 -9.19 12.57
N PHE A 118 0.62 -9.56 11.45
CA PHE A 118 1.35 -8.63 10.60
C PHE A 118 0.50 -7.92 9.53
N PHE A 119 -0.83 -8.14 9.47
CA PHE A 119 -1.76 -7.57 8.48
C PHE A 119 -1.60 -6.06 8.23
N CYS A 120 -1.12 -5.32 9.23
CA CYS A 120 -0.99 -3.86 9.17
C CYS A 120 0.41 -3.38 9.57
N SER A 121 1.41 -4.21 9.33
CA SER A 121 2.81 -3.89 9.62
C SER A 121 3.46 -3.08 8.51
N GLY A 122 4.45 -2.25 8.87
CA GLY A 122 5.39 -1.68 7.91
C GLY A 122 6.58 -2.61 7.71
N HIS A 123 7.18 -2.55 6.51
CA HIS A 123 8.33 -3.40 6.20
C HIS A 123 9.33 -2.74 5.24
N THR A 124 10.60 -3.14 5.32
CA THR A 124 11.71 -2.64 4.47
C THR A 124 12.89 -3.61 4.53
N GLN A 125 13.74 -3.63 3.50
CA GLN A 125 14.92 -4.50 3.48
C GLN A 125 16.09 -3.89 4.24
N LEU A 126 16.73 -4.69 5.08
CA LEU A 126 17.94 -4.34 5.80
C LEU A 126 19.20 -4.56 4.93
N PRO A 127 20.34 -3.95 5.30
CA PRO A 127 21.59 -4.07 4.53
C PRO A 127 22.07 -5.51 4.28
N ASP A 128 21.74 -6.44 5.17
CA ASP A 128 22.10 -7.86 5.06
C ASP A 128 21.10 -8.71 4.26
N GLY A 129 19.99 -8.11 3.81
CA GLY A 129 18.94 -8.78 3.03
C GLY A 129 17.79 -9.34 3.85
N ARG A 130 17.81 -9.22 5.18
CA ARG A 130 16.64 -9.52 6.01
C ARG A 130 15.56 -8.46 5.82
N LEU A 131 14.30 -8.86 5.97
CA LEU A 131 13.18 -7.92 5.92
C LEU A 131 12.80 -7.52 7.35
N LEU A 132 12.94 -6.25 7.71
CA LEU A 132 12.38 -5.75 8.96
C LEU A 132 10.87 -5.63 8.77
N VAL A 133 10.10 -6.18 9.70
CA VAL A 133 8.64 -6.09 9.79
C VAL A 133 8.29 -5.56 11.17
N ALA A 134 7.63 -4.41 11.25
CA ALA A 134 7.32 -3.76 12.52
C ALA A 134 5.91 -3.17 12.53
N GLY A 135 5.28 -3.23 13.70
CA GLY A 135 3.87 -2.92 13.83
C GLY A 135 2.98 -4.10 13.45
N GLY A 136 1.72 -3.83 13.16
CA GLY A 136 0.70 -4.85 12.95
C GLY A 136 -0.54 -4.56 13.79
N THR A 137 -1.35 -5.58 14.04
CA THR A 137 -2.69 -5.40 14.60
C THR A 137 -2.81 -6.06 15.98
N ALA A 138 -3.21 -5.26 16.97
CA ALA A 138 -3.52 -5.72 18.32
C ALA A 138 -5.01 -6.03 18.48
N ARG A 139 -5.84 -5.39 17.65
CA ARG A 139 -7.29 -5.54 17.60
C ARG A 139 -7.80 -5.01 16.27
N TYR A 140 -8.75 -5.73 15.68
CA TYR A 140 -9.77 -5.18 14.83
C TYR A 140 -11.08 -5.87 15.21
N GLU A 141 -12.12 -5.08 15.44
CA GLU A 141 -13.46 -5.59 15.75
C GLU A 141 -14.39 -5.09 14.67
N VAL A 142 -14.92 -6.01 13.86
CA VAL A 142 -16.03 -5.73 12.93
C VAL A 142 -17.32 -5.80 13.75
N LEU A 143 -17.94 -4.66 14.03
CA LEU A 143 -19.10 -4.62 14.93
C LEU A 143 -20.40 -4.90 14.15
N GLU A 144 -20.91 -6.13 14.31
CA GLU A 144 -22.19 -6.75 13.86
C GLU A 144 -22.81 -6.30 12.52
N ASP A 145 -23.18 -7.30 11.70
CA ASP A 145 -23.78 -7.15 10.37
C ASP A 145 -25.07 -6.31 10.36
N GLY A 146 -25.19 -5.44 9.34
CA GLY A 146 -26.39 -4.62 9.09
C GLY A 146 -26.21 -3.14 9.44
N VAL A 147 -25.11 -2.52 9.02
CA VAL A 147 -24.76 -1.16 9.46
C VAL A 147 -25.54 -0.06 8.71
N GLU A 148 -26.80 0.13 9.11
CA GLU A 148 -27.56 1.33 8.72
C GLU A 148 -27.09 2.58 9.48
N LYS A 149 -26.39 2.41 10.63
CA LYS A 149 -26.08 3.48 11.59
C LYS A 149 -24.57 3.68 11.76
N ALA A 150 -24.12 4.92 11.62
CA ALA A 150 -22.73 5.30 11.83
C ALA A 150 -22.26 4.99 13.25
N GLY A 151 -21.03 4.55 13.44
CA GLY A 151 -20.46 4.27 14.74
C GLY A 151 -18.94 4.26 14.70
N GLY A 152 -18.33 4.16 15.87
CA GLY A 152 -16.88 4.19 15.98
C GLY A 152 -16.39 4.36 17.41
N GLY A 153 -15.07 4.40 17.53
CA GLY A 153 -14.41 4.70 18.78
C GLY A 153 -14.57 6.15 19.19
N MET A 154 -14.97 6.37 20.43
CA MET A 154 -14.92 7.68 21.06
C MET A 154 -14.10 7.63 22.34
N ARG A 155 -13.19 8.59 22.50
CA ARG A 155 -12.44 8.82 23.73
C ARG A 155 -13.27 9.69 24.64
N VAL A 156 -13.61 9.20 25.82
CA VAL A 156 -14.23 10.02 26.85
C VAL A 156 -13.11 10.63 27.67
N LYS A 157 -12.98 11.95 27.64
CA LYS A 157 -12.04 12.74 28.42
C LYS A 157 -12.62 13.03 29.79
N ASN A 158 -11.76 13.04 30.80
CA ASN A 158 -12.06 13.56 32.13
C ASN A 158 -10.93 14.50 32.57
N GLU A 159 -11.24 15.78 32.63
CA GLU A 159 -10.32 16.83 33.08
C GLU A 159 -10.34 17.02 34.60
N SER A 160 -11.29 16.40 35.31
CA SER A 160 -11.36 16.48 36.77
C SER A 160 -10.24 15.67 37.42
N PRO A 161 -9.33 16.30 38.18
CA PRO A 161 -8.30 15.60 38.95
C PRO A 161 -8.83 15.01 40.26
N ASP A 162 -10.08 15.30 40.63
CA ASP A 162 -10.62 15.01 41.96
C ASP A 162 -11.39 13.68 41.97
N LYS A 163 -12.08 13.30 40.87
CA LYS A 163 -12.83 12.05 40.76
C LYS A 163 -12.73 11.39 39.38
N ALA A 164 -12.82 10.07 39.37
CA ALA A 164 -13.07 9.30 38.14
C ALA A 164 -14.56 9.39 37.78
N VAL A 165 -14.89 9.17 36.50
CA VAL A 165 -16.26 9.25 35.99
C VAL A 165 -16.63 7.92 35.34
N THR A 166 -17.80 7.39 35.68
CA THR A 166 -18.35 6.18 35.05
C THR A 166 -19.59 6.55 34.27
N LEU A 167 -19.54 6.41 32.94
CA LEU A 167 -20.69 6.54 32.07
C LEU A 167 -21.26 5.14 31.79
N LYS A 168 -22.58 5.00 31.87
CA LYS A 168 -23.24 3.71 31.66
C LYS A 168 -23.46 3.44 30.18
N LYS A 169 -23.51 2.17 29.80
CA LYS A 169 -24.04 1.74 28.50
C LYS A 169 -25.37 2.46 28.26
N GLY A 170 -25.53 3.04 27.08
CA GLY A 170 -26.70 3.87 26.77
C GLY A 170 -26.47 5.37 26.97
N THR A 171 -25.34 5.80 27.54
CA THR A 171 -25.00 7.23 27.61
C THR A 171 -24.93 7.82 26.20
N VAL A 172 -25.59 8.96 26.02
CA VAL A 172 -25.71 9.68 24.75
C VAL A 172 -24.64 10.77 24.66
N PHE A 173 -24.02 10.86 23.49
CA PHE A 173 -23.03 11.84 23.12
C PHE A 173 -23.54 12.61 21.92
N ARG A 174 -23.57 13.95 21.98
CA ARG A 174 -24.10 14.78 20.90
C ARG A 174 -22.96 15.54 20.21
N SER A 175 -22.88 15.43 18.89
CA SER A 175 -21.92 16.14 18.06
C SER A 175 -22.22 17.64 18.01
N PRO A 176 -21.27 18.49 17.58
CA PRO A 176 -21.53 19.91 17.33
C PRO A 176 -22.63 20.15 16.27
N SER A 177 -22.78 19.22 15.33
CA SER A 177 -23.84 19.23 14.31
C SER A 177 -25.19 18.69 14.82
N GLY A 178 -25.29 18.31 16.10
CA GLY A 178 -26.51 17.83 16.73
C GLY A 178 -26.82 16.34 16.52
N VAL A 179 -25.90 15.57 15.95
CA VAL A 179 -26.06 14.12 15.78
C VAL A 179 -25.77 13.40 17.09
N GLU A 180 -26.66 12.50 17.50
CA GLU A 180 -26.56 11.78 18.77
C GLU A 180 -26.06 10.35 18.57
N TYR A 181 -25.11 9.96 19.42
CA TYR A 181 -24.49 8.64 19.44
C TYR A 181 -24.60 8.03 20.83
N VAL A 182 -24.77 6.72 20.91
CA VAL A 182 -25.04 5.99 22.14
C VAL A 182 -23.93 5.02 22.41
N SER A 183 -23.38 5.05 23.62
CA SER A 183 -22.40 4.06 24.09
C SER A 183 -22.98 2.65 24.13
N LYS A 184 -22.21 1.68 23.64
CA LYS A 184 -22.60 0.26 23.66
C LYS A 184 -22.12 -0.48 24.90
N PHE A 185 -21.27 0.14 25.72
CA PHE A 185 -20.68 -0.42 26.93
C PHE A 185 -20.58 0.64 28.04
N ASP A 186 -20.49 0.20 29.29
CA ASP A 186 -20.07 1.05 30.40
C ASP A 186 -18.62 1.51 30.16
N VAL A 187 -18.30 2.76 30.47
CA VAL A 187 -16.95 3.30 30.39
C VAL A 187 -16.59 4.02 31.67
N THR A 188 -15.47 3.62 32.29
CA THR A 188 -14.89 4.30 33.44
C THR A 188 -13.66 5.08 32.99
N VAL A 189 -13.73 6.40 33.10
CA VAL A 189 -12.61 7.32 32.84
C VAL A 189 -11.94 7.66 34.17
N PRO A 190 -10.64 7.36 34.35
CA PRO A 190 -9.90 7.75 35.55
C PRO A 190 -9.95 9.26 35.81
N LYS A 191 -9.52 9.68 37.00
CA LYS A 191 -9.30 11.10 37.29
C LYS A 191 -8.08 11.65 36.54
N ALA A 192 -8.10 12.93 36.17
CA ALA A 192 -6.97 13.61 35.56
C ALA A 192 -5.73 13.59 36.47
N LYS A 193 -4.54 13.56 35.86
CA LYS A 193 -3.27 13.59 36.59
C LYS A 193 -2.90 15.03 36.91
N ARG A 194 -2.80 15.37 38.20
CA ARG A 194 -2.34 16.68 38.68
C ARG A 194 -0.85 16.59 39.06
N GLU A 195 -0.02 17.40 38.41
CA GLU A 195 1.41 17.52 38.68
C GLU A 195 1.77 18.95 39.09
N PHE A 196 2.74 19.09 39.99
CA PHE A 196 3.23 20.39 40.46
C PHE A 196 4.64 20.62 39.91
N GLU A 197 4.81 21.64 39.08
CA GLU A 197 6.13 22.14 38.71
C GLU A 197 6.64 23.07 39.81
N ILE A 198 7.48 22.52 40.68
CA ILE A 198 8.13 23.25 41.76
C ILE A 198 9.48 23.75 41.26
N SER A 199 9.69 25.06 41.32
CA SER A 199 10.99 25.68 41.00
C SER A 199 11.40 26.65 42.11
N TYR A 200 12.67 27.01 42.17
CA TYR A 200 13.24 27.84 43.23
C TYR A 200 13.95 29.06 42.63
N PHE A 201 13.97 30.18 43.35
CA PHE A 201 14.86 31.31 43.07
C PHE A 201 16.30 30.93 43.41
N LYS A 202 17.30 31.64 42.86
CA LYS A 202 18.72 31.44 43.20
C LYS A 202 19.03 31.65 44.68
N SER A 203 18.16 32.36 45.41
CA SER A 203 18.20 32.57 46.86
C SER A 203 17.70 31.38 47.68
N GLY A 204 17.26 30.28 47.04
CA GLY A 204 16.70 29.11 47.71
C GLY A 204 15.21 29.22 48.06
N GLN A 205 14.59 30.39 47.83
CA GLN A 205 13.15 30.57 48.04
C GLN A 205 12.33 29.85 46.95
N MET A 206 11.32 29.08 47.34
CA MET A 206 10.43 28.40 46.40
C MET A 206 9.62 29.42 45.59
N LYS A 207 9.59 29.27 44.26
CA LYS A 207 8.71 30.04 43.38
C LYS A 207 7.28 29.49 43.49
N PRO A 208 6.25 30.31 43.17
CA PRO A 208 4.89 29.80 43.03
C PRO A 208 4.88 28.59 42.10
N TRP A 209 4.40 27.45 42.60
CA TRP A 209 4.33 26.23 41.78
C TRP A 209 3.31 26.40 40.67
N LYS A 210 3.61 25.83 39.49
CA LYS A 210 2.61 25.73 38.42
C LYS A 210 1.95 24.37 38.51
N THR A 211 0.62 24.36 38.49
CA THR A 211 -0.16 23.12 38.45
C THR A 211 -0.40 22.77 36.99
N LYS A 212 0.03 21.58 36.56
CA LYS A 212 -0.30 21.00 35.26
C LYS A 212 -1.31 19.88 35.47
N VAL A 213 -2.50 20.02 34.89
CA VAL A 213 -3.51 18.96 34.87
C VAL A 213 -3.48 18.31 33.49
N THR A 214 -3.25 17.00 33.45
CA THR A 214 -3.31 16.20 32.23
C THR A 214 -4.58 15.36 32.28
N ALA A 215 -5.53 15.63 31.39
CA ALA A 215 -6.80 14.91 31.32
C ALA A 215 -6.58 13.40 31.17
N ALA A 216 -7.39 12.62 31.90
CA ALA A 216 -7.48 11.19 31.67
C ALA A 216 -8.43 10.89 30.52
N GLU A 217 -8.27 9.75 29.87
CA GLU A 217 -9.18 9.32 28.81
C GLU A 217 -9.38 7.80 28.80
N THR A 218 -10.57 7.37 28.40
CA THR A 218 -10.89 5.95 28.13
C THR A 218 -11.74 5.86 26.86
N ARG A 219 -11.52 4.86 26.02
CA ARG A 219 -12.31 4.64 24.80
C ARG A 219 -13.63 3.92 25.12
N VAL A 220 -14.69 4.33 24.44
CA VAL A 220 -15.99 3.65 24.39
C VAL A 220 -16.44 3.58 22.94
N PHE A 221 -17.05 2.46 22.55
CA PHE A 221 -17.69 2.38 21.24
C PHE A 221 -19.07 3.05 21.29
N VAL A 222 -19.35 3.89 20.30
CA VAL A 222 -20.65 4.55 20.16
C VAL A 222 -21.26 4.33 18.78
N GLU A 223 -22.58 4.38 18.72
CA GLU A 223 -23.35 4.25 17.48
C GLU A 223 -24.44 5.30 17.42
N ALA A 224 -24.69 5.86 16.25
CA ALA A 224 -25.71 6.86 16.01
C ALA A 224 -27.09 6.33 16.41
N THR A 225 -27.94 7.22 16.90
CA THR A 225 -29.34 6.89 17.19
C THR A 225 -30.13 6.63 15.91
N LYS A 226 -29.78 7.31 14.82
CA LYS A 226 -30.45 7.28 13.49
C LYS A 226 -29.57 6.67 12.41
N ALA A 227 -30.21 6.06 11.42
CA ALA A 227 -29.58 5.52 10.22
C ALA A 227 -29.34 6.58 9.13
N GLY A 228 -28.44 6.27 8.20
CA GLY A 228 -28.21 7.04 6.97
C GLY A 228 -27.01 8.01 7.00
N PRO A 229 -26.65 8.59 5.83
CA PRO A 229 -25.43 9.38 5.65
C PRO A 229 -25.35 10.66 6.49
N GLN A 230 -26.48 11.14 7.00
CA GLN A 230 -26.59 12.31 7.88
C GLN A 230 -26.04 12.02 9.29
N ALA A 231 -25.91 10.75 9.65
CA ALA A 231 -25.26 10.32 10.88
C ALA A 231 -23.75 10.14 10.73
N LEU A 232 -23.18 10.35 9.54
CA LEU A 232 -21.74 10.25 9.33
C LEU A 232 -21.05 11.51 9.86
N THR A 233 -19.88 11.32 10.45
CA THR A 233 -18.95 12.44 10.72
C THR A 233 -17.68 12.21 9.93
N THR A 234 -17.25 13.24 9.21
CA THR A 234 -16.08 13.19 8.31
C THR A 234 -14.81 13.71 8.97
N GLU A 235 -14.93 14.33 10.15
CA GLU A 235 -13.84 15.00 10.87
C GLU A 235 -13.88 14.66 12.35
N ALA A 236 -12.75 14.87 13.03
CA ALA A 236 -12.67 14.76 14.47
C ALA A 236 -13.53 15.85 15.13
N ALA A 237 -14.33 15.47 16.11
CA ALA A 237 -15.18 16.41 16.83
C ALA A 237 -15.18 16.15 18.34
N GLN A 238 -15.49 17.20 19.09
CA GLN A 238 -15.81 17.12 20.51
C GLN A 238 -17.32 16.97 20.68
N TYR A 239 -17.71 16.00 21.49
CA TYR A 239 -19.08 15.61 21.76
C TYR A 239 -19.43 15.93 23.20
N GLU A 240 -20.56 16.59 23.42
CA GLU A 240 -21.09 16.75 24.77
C GLU A 240 -21.64 15.41 25.29
N VAL A 241 -21.49 15.14 26.58
CA VAL A 241 -22.15 14.00 27.23
C VAL A 241 -23.52 14.45 27.72
N VAL A 242 -24.57 14.00 27.04
CA VAL A 242 -25.93 14.44 27.31
C VAL A 242 -26.37 13.97 28.71
N GLY A 243 -26.85 14.91 29.52
CA GLY A 243 -27.36 14.66 30.86
C GLY A 243 -26.39 15.02 32.00
N LEU A 244 -25.11 15.30 31.70
CA LEU A 244 -24.20 15.91 32.68
C LEU A 244 -24.55 17.38 32.91
N LYS A 245 -24.24 17.91 34.10
CA LYS A 245 -24.53 19.30 34.50
C LYS A 245 -23.37 19.91 35.28
N GLY A 246 -23.25 21.24 35.24
CA GLY A 246 -22.24 22.00 35.99
C GLY A 246 -20.82 21.55 35.64
N GLU A 247 -19.93 21.56 36.64
CA GLU A 247 -18.51 21.23 36.45
C GLU A 247 -18.27 19.84 35.83
N GLU A 248 -19.19 18.89 36.00
CA GLU A 248 -19.06 17.56 35.40
C GLU A 248 -19.31 17.57 33.89
N ALA A 249 -20.18 18.46 33.40
CA ALA A 249 -20.37 18.69 31.96
C ALA A 249 -19.18 19.44 31.34
N ASP A 250 -18.57 20.35 32.10
CA ASP A 250 -17.40 21.12 31.63
C ASP A 250 -16.14 20.23 31.54
N ASN A 251 -16.00 19.25 32.45
CA ASN A 251 -14.82 18.41 32.57
C ASN A 251 -14.89 17.08 31.79
N VAL A 252 -16.07 16.65 31.35
CA VAL A 252 -16.27 15.33 30.72
C VAL A 252 -16.91 15.47 29.35
N TYR A 253 -16.17 15.05 28.32
CA TYR A 253 -16.61 15.14 26.93
C TYR A 253 -16.09 13.98 26.11
N GLY A 254 -16.77 13.68 25.01
CA GLY A 254 -16.32 12.72 24.01
C GLY A 254 -15.42 13.37 22.97
N LEU A 255 -14.42 12.65 22.48
CA LEU A 255 -13.63 12.98 21.30
C LEU A 255 -13.66 11.76 20.39
N ALA A 256 -14.32 11.88 19.24
CA ALA A 256 -14.30 10.84 18.22
C ALA A 256 -13.65 11.37 16.95
N GLN A 257 -12.98 10.47 16.23
CA GLN A 257 -12.62 10.68 14.83
C GLN A 257 -13.88 10.55 13.97
N LYS A 258 -13.72 10.26 12.67
CA LYS A 258 -14.85 9.89 11.82
C LYS A 258 -15.65 8.73 12.44
N LEU A 259 -16.95 8.92 12.61
CA LEU A 259 -17.91 7.88 12.93
C LEU A 259 -18.62 7.55 11.63
N THR A 260 -18.36 6.36 11.09
CA THR A 260 -18.88 5.92 9.78
C THR A 260 -19.61 4.60 9.90
N THR A 261 -20.16 4.12 8.80
CA THR A 261 -20.78 2.79 8.73
C THR A 261 -19.75 1.65 8.72
N GLU A 262 -18.46 1.95 8.54
CA GLU A 262 -17.36 1.00 8.79
C GLU A 262 -16.96 1.05 10.28
N LYS A 263 -17.66 0.26 11.11
CA LYS A 263 -17.38 0.18 12.55
C LYS A 263 -16.14 -0.68 12.80
N GLN A 264 -14.97 -0.06 12.91
CA GLN A 264 -13.70 -0.77 13.19
C GLN A 264 -12.92 -0.13 14.36
N ASP A 265 -12.54 -0.94 15.35
CA ASP A 265 -11.61 -0.56 16.44
C ASP A 265 -10.19 -1.09 16.16
N PHE A 266 -9.47 -0.40 15.27
CA PHE A 266 -8.10 -0.74 14.92
C PHE A 266 -7.10 -0.25 15.97
N GLN A 267 -6.23 -1.16 16.41
CA GLN A 267 -5.17 -0.87 17.37
C GLN A 267 -3.86 -1.47 16.89
N GLY A 268 -2.77 -0.71 16.98
CA GLY A 268 -1.43 -1.16 16.60
C GLY A 268 -0.74 -2.03 17.65
N ILE A 269 0.26 -2.82 17.23
CA ILE A 269 1.22 -3.47 18.13
C ILE A 269 2.59 -2.78 18.07
N LYS A 270 3.43 -3.06 19.08
CA LYS A 270 4.82 -2.60 19.17
C LYS A 270 5.83 -3.59 18.57
N GLY A 271 5.37 -4.81 18.25
CA GLY A 271 6.23 -5.92 17.83
C GLY A 271 7.07 -5.56 16.61
N ALA A 272 8.30 -6.06 16.59
CA ALA A 272 9.22 -5.94 15.46
C ALA A 272 10.02 -7.23 15.30
N TYR A 273 10.19 -7.64 14.04
CA TYR A 273 10.83 -8.88 13.65
C TYR A 273 11.71 -8.67 12.42
N GLU A 274 12.80 -9.40 12.33
CA GLU A 274 13.59 -9.54 11.11
C GLU A 274 13.24 -10.90 10.49
N PHE A 275 12.63 -10.91 9.30
CA PHE A 275 12.48 -12.14 8.53
C PHE A 275 13.82 -12.48 7.88
N ASP A 276 14.35 -13.64 8.24
CA ASP A 276 15.57 -14.19 7.64
C ASP A 276 15.20 -15.02 6.40
N PRO A 277 15.56 -14.59 5.18
CA PRO A 277 15.19 -15.27 3.95
C PRO A 277 15.96 -16.58 3.71
N ARG A 278 17.07 -16.82 4.42
CA ARG A 278 17.83 -18.08 4.33
C ARG A 278 17.29 -19.10 5.32
N ALA A 279 17.00 -18.67 6.54
CA ALA A 279 16.40 -19.52 7.56
C ALA A 279 14.87 -19.69 7.37
N GLU A 280 14.26 -18.83 6.55
CA GLU A 280 12.83 -18.77 6.26
C GLU A 280 11.99 -18.67 7.55
N LYS A 281 12.34 -17.72 8.42
CA LYS A 281 11.68 -17.52 9.72
C LYS A 281 11.74 -16.07 10.20
N TYR A 282 10.74 -15.67 10.97
CA TYR A 282 10.76 -14.42 11.73
C TYR A 282 11.63 -14.53 12.98
N ILE A 283 12.50 -13.55 13.19
CA ILE A 283 13.36 -13.45 14.37
C ILE A 283 12.95 -12.20 15.16
N PRO A 284 12.49 -12.33 16.42
CA PRO A 284 12.10 -11.16 17.21
C PRO A 284 13.30 -10.25 17.48
N VAL A 285 13.07 -8.94 17.43
CA VAL A 285 14.03 -7.91 17.83
C VAL A 285 13.41 -7.00 18.89
N ALA A 286 14.12 -5.94 19.31
CA ALA A 286 13.54 -5.00 20.25
C ALA A 286 12.23 -4.41 19.68
N PRO A 287 11.15 -4.32 20.47
CA PRO A 287 9.92 -3.69 20.02
C PRO A 287 10.11 -2.18 19.85
N MET A 288 9.27 -1.56 19.03
CA MET A 288 9.11 -0.11 19.00
C MET A 288 8.61 0.39 20.36
N LYS A 289 8.86 1.67 20.66
CA LYS A 289 8.31 2.34 21.84
C LYS A 289 6.80 2.53 21.67
N ASP A 290 6.40 3.01 20.49
CA ASP A 290 5.01 3.30 20.16
C ASP A 290 4.42 2.14 19.35
N ALA A 291 3.16 1.82 19.64
CA ALA A 291 2.40 0.87 18.83
C ALA A 291 2.09 1.49 17.47
N ARG A 292 2.13 0.70 16.40
CA ARG A 292 1.87 1.20 15.05
C ARG A 292 1.11 0.18 14.20
N TRP A 293 -0.06 0.61 13.75
CA TRP A 293 -0.83 0.01 12.67
C TRP A 293 -0.70 0.90 11.44
N TYR A 294 -0.27 0.37 10.30
CA TYR A 294 0.09 1.11 9.09
C TYR A 294 1.24 2.13 9.22
N PRO A 295 2.39 1.78 9.83
CA PRO A 295 3.59 2.61 9.73
C PRO A 295 4.27 2.45 8.37
N THR A 296 4.90 3.51 7.86
CA THR A 296 5.93 3.35 6.81
C THR A 296 7.28 3.09 7.48
N LEU A 297 8.01 2.09 7.01
CA LEU A 297 9.43 1.89 7.32
C LEU A 297 10.28 2.33 6.12
N VAL A 298 11.19 3.27 6.33
CA VAL A 298 12.05 3.81 5.26
C VAL A 298 13.52 3.55 5.57
N THR A 299 14.23 2.87 4.67
CA THR A 299 15.68 2.71 4.76
C THR A 299 16.39 4.03 4.45
N LEU A 300 17.32 4.42 5.34
CA LEU A 300 18.15 5.62 5.23
C LEU A 300 19.52 5.29 4.60
N GLN A 301 20.29 6.32 4.22
CA GLN A 301 21.57 6.13 3.54
C GLN A 301 22.63 5.37 4.36
N ASP A 302 22.46 5.27 5.68
CA ASP A 302 23.36 4.57 6.59
C ASP A 302 22.86 3.16 6.97
N GLY A 303 21.79 2.69 6.30
CA GLY A 303 21.19 1.38 6.53
C GLY A 303 20.28 1.29 7.76
N LYS A 304 20.14 2.37 8.54
CA LYS A 304 19.10 2.46 9.59
C LYS A 304 17.73 2.63 8.96
N VAL A 305 16.69 2.30 9.73
CA VAL A 305 15.31 2.37 9.26
C VAL A 305 14.52 3.36 10.10
N LEU A 306 13.85 4.31 9.46
CA LEU A 306 12.93 5.23 10.10
C LEU A 306 11.50 4.67 10.06
N ALA A 307 10.87 4.47 11.21
CA ALA A 307 9.45 4.19 11.34
C ALA A 307 8.67 5.50 11.49
N VAL A 308 7.67 5.69 10.63
CA VAL A 308 6.86 6.92 10.57
C VAL A 308 5.38 6.59 10.68
N SER A 309 4.66 7.40 11.47
CA SER A 309 3.20 7.35 11.60
C SER A 309 2.68 6.01 12.16
N GLY A 310 1.45 5.64 11.78
CA GLY A 310 0.69 4.49 12.24
C GLY A 310 -0.33 4.87 13.32
N LEU A 311 -1.33 4.00 13.52
CA LEU A 311 -2.24 4.09 14.68
C LEU A 311 -1.63 3.40 15.89
N ASN A 312 -1.74 4.04 17.04
CA ASN A 312 -1.24 3.50 18.30
C ASN A 312 -2.16 2.40 18.88
N ASP A 313 -1.85 1.97 20.10
CA ASP A 313 -2.56 0.92 20.85
C ASP A 313 -3.99 1.33 21.27
N VAL A 314 -4.38 2.59 21.03
CA VAL A 314 -5.74 3.09 21.24
C VAL A 314 -6.42 3.57 19.96
N GLY A 315 -5.77 3.38 18.79
CA GLY A 315 -6.30 3.71 17.46
C GLY A 315 -6.15 5.16 17.01
N ASP A 316 -5.35 5.97 17.71
CA ASP A 316 -5.00 7.33 17.29
C ASP A 316 -3.76 7.32 16.39
N VAL A 317 -3.72 8.21 15.40
CA VAL A 317 -2.48 8.45 14.64
C VAL A 317 -1.40 8.94 15.58
N VAL A 318 -0.24 8.28 15.58
CA VAL A 318 0.92 8.67 16.37
C VAL A 318 1.23 10.16 16.09
N PRO A 319 1.35 11.02 17.13
CA PRO A 319 1.32 12.48 16.97
C PRO A 319 2.58 13.09 16.33
N GLY A 320 3.46 12.25 15.77
CA GLY A 320 4.71 12.62 15.13
C GLY A 320 5.95 12.05 15.82
N ASP A 321 5.79 11.28 16.90
CA ASP A 321 6.87 10.54 17.54
C ASP A 321 7.33 9.41 16.60
N ASN A 322 8.38 9.67 15.83
CA ASN A 322 8.99 8.71 14.93
C ASN A 322 10.18 8.02 15.60
N GLU A 323 10.58 6.86 15.10
CA GLU A 323 11.63 6.04 15.71
C GLU A 323 12.61 5.52 14.66
N ILE A 324 13.86 5.33 15.05
CA ILE A 324 14.92 4.81 14.18
C ILE A 324 15.38 3.45 14.72
N TYR A 325 15.26 2.42 13.89
CA TYR A 325 15.84 1.11 14.11
C TYR A 325 17.27 1.07 13.61
N ASP A 326 18.18 0.60 14.46
CA ASP A 326 19.56 0.32 14.12
C ASP A 326 19.75 -1.20 13.97
N PRO A 327 19.98 -1.72 12.75
CA PRO A 327 20.14 -3.16 12.52
C PRO A 327 21.40 -3.76 13.17
N ALA A 328 22.42 -2.96 13.46
CA ALA A 328 23.64 -3.44 14.11
C ALA A 328 23.40 -3.73 15.60
N THR A 329 22.55 -2.93 16.25
CA THR A 329 22.22 -3.10 17.68
C THR A 329 20.89 -3.82 17.91
N LYS A 330 20.07 -3.94 16.86
CA LYS A 330 18.70 -4.45 16.88
C LYS A 330 17.78 -3.72 17.85
N LYS A 331 17.98 -2.41 17.98
CA LYS A 331 17.27 -1.53 18.92
C LYS A 331 16.65 -0.34 18.21
N TRP A 332 15.57 0.16 18.80
CA TRP A 332 14.92 1.40 18.41
C TRP A 332 15.43 2.57 19.25
N THR A 333 15.53 3.73 18.62
CA THR A 333 15.87 5.00 19.24
C THR A 333 14.91 6.08 18.78
N LYS A 334 14.85 7.20 19.50
CA LYS A 334 13.98 8.32 19.13
C LYS A 334 14.42 8.91 17.78
N GLY A 335 13.48 9.03 16.86
CA GLY A 335 13.66 9.69 15.56
C GLY A 335 13.21 11.16 15.57
N PRO A 336 13.28 11.83 14.41
CA PRO A 336 12.84 13.21 14.25
C PRO A 336 11.31 13.34 14.38
N PHE A 337 10.84 14.37 15.10
CA PHE A 337 9.41 14.56 15.36
C PHE A 337 8.68 15.17 14.16
N ARG A 338 7.81 14.42 13.49
CA ARG A 338 6.95 14.94 12.42
C ARG A 338 5.72 14.07 12.22
N TYR A 339 4.57 14.73 12.17
CA TYR A 339 3.27 14.11 11.95
C TYR A 339 3.03 13.84 10.45
N PHE A 340 2.46 12.67 10.15
CA PHE A 340 1.95 12.28 8.85
C PHE A 340 0.68 11.41 9.03
N PRO A 341 -0.19 11.27 8.00
CA PRO A 341 -1.18 10.19 7.92
C PRO A 341 -0.51 8.81 7.86
N THR A 342 -1.28 7.72 7.85
CA THR A 342 -0.75 6.34 7.79
C THR A 342 -0.16 6.00 6.42
N TYR A 343 0.77 5.03 6.38
CA TYR A 343 1.59 4.69 5.20
C TYR A 343 2.01 5.90 4.34
N PRO A 344 2.64 6.94 4.91
CA PRO A 344 3.11 8.05 4.10
C PRO A 344 4.17 7.56 3.12
N SER A 345 3.99 7.85 1.83
CA SER A 345 4.96 7.51 0.79
C SER A 345 6.18 8.43 0.89
N LEU A 346 7.29 7.86 1.39
CA LEU A 346 8.51 8.58 1.74
C LEU A 346 9.70 8.02 0.98
N PHE A 347 10.32 8.84 0.14
CA PHE A 347 11.45 8.42 -0.70
C PHE A 347 12.74 9.11 -0.27
N LEU A 348 13.80 8.32 -0.04
CA LEU A 348 15.14 8.85 0.18
C LEU A 348 15.66 9.51 -1.10
N THR A 349 15.89 10.81 -1.04
CA THR A 349 16.39 11.62 -2.17
C THR A 349 17.91 11.75 -2.10
N LYS A 350 18.51 12.14 -3.22
CA LYS A 350 19.91 12.57 -3.28
C LYS A 350 20.17 13.63 -2.21
N GLY A 351 21.24 13.46 -1.44
CA GLY A 351 21.59 14.35 -0.33
C GLY A 351 20.91 14.03 1.01
N GLY A 352 20.07 13.00 1.08
CA GLY A 352 19.60 12.41 2.35
C GLY A 352 18.37 13.07 2.98
N LYS A 353 17.60 13.85 2.20
CA LYS A 353 16.25 14.28 2.58
C LYS A 353 15.25 13.17 2.23
N LEU A 354 14.08 13.20 2.87
CA LEU A 354 12.95 12.38 2.44
C LEU A 354 11.95 13.23 1.67
N LEU A 355 11.59 12.83 0.46
CA LEU A 355 10.42 13.36 -0.23
C LEU A 355 9.18 12.65 0.32
N TYR A 356 8.24 13.41 0.87
CA TYR A 356 6.86 13.00 1.03
C TYR A 356 6.05 13.43 -0.21
N THR A 357 5.44 12.48 -0.90
CA THR A 357 4.68 12.75 -2.14
C THR A 357 3.25 13.21 -1.88
N GLY A 358 2.78 13.17 -0.63
CA GLY A 358 1.37 13.36 -0.30
C GLY A 358 0.57 12.05 -0.31
N SER A 359 1.03 11.02 -1.04
CA SER A 359 0.38 9.70 -1.09
C SER A 359 0.40 9.04 0.29
N ASN A 360 -0.77 8.53 0.71
CA ASN A 360 -0.97 7.94 2.04
C ASN A 360 -2.20 7.01 2.08
N ALA A 361 -2.33 6.22 3.14
CA ALA A 361 -3.48 5.34 3.37
C ALA A 361 -4.60 5.96 4.24
N GLY A 362 -4.46 7.26 4.57
CA GLY A 362 -5.47 8.03 5.28
C GLY A 362 -5.24 8.17 6.78
N TYR A 363 -6.34 8.32 7.51
CA TYR A 363 -6.39 8.64 8.94
C TYR A 363 -5.81 10.01 9.32
N GLY A 364 -6.25 10.50 10.48
CA GLY A 364 -5.86 11.82 10.97
C GLY A 364 -6.53 12.99 10.25
N PRO A 365 -6.33 14.22 10.73
CA PRO A 365 -7.05 15.38 10.20
C PRO A 365 -6.64 15.70 8.76
N ALA A 366 -7.60 16.19 7.97
CA ALA A 366 -7.40 16.57 6.56
C ALA A 366 -6.38 17.72 6.39
N GLU A 367 -6.21 18.55 7.42
CA GLU A 367 -5.36 19.75 7.34
C GLU A 367 -3.93 19.54 7.86
N LYS A 368 -3.56 18.34 8.31
CA LYS A 368 -2.25 18.08 8.94
C LYS A 368 -1.48 16.99 8.22
N GLY A 369 -0.27 17.33 7.75
CA GLY A 369 0.64 16.36 7.14
C GLY A 369 0.18 15.80 5.80
N ARG A 370 -0.75 16.48 5.09
CA ARG A 370 -1.25 16.05 3.78
C ARG A 370 -0.46 16.64 2.61
N GLU A 371 0.15 17.80 2.80
CA GLU A 371 0.88 18.49 1.74
C GLU A 371 2.22 17.80 1.42
N PRO A 372 2.55 17.58 0.13
CA PRO A 372 3.84 17.03 -0.25
C PRO A 372 4.98 17.98 0.10
N GLY A 373 6.17 17.41 0.31
CA GLY A 373 7.33 18.22 0.68
C GLY A 373 8.60 17.45 0.93
N LEU A 374 9.71 18.19 1.00
CA LEU A 374 11.03 17.68 1.35
C LEU A 374 11.27 17.82 2.84
N TRP A 375 11.49 16.70 3.51
CA TRP A 375 11.83 16.62 4.92
C TRP A 375 13.34 16.46 5.11
N ASP A 376 13.97 17.47 5.70
CA ASP A 376 15.36 17.41 6.17
C ASP A 376 15.38 16.75 7.56
N LEU A 377 15.84 15.51 7.64
CA LEU A 377 15.86 14.75 8.90
C LEU A 377 16.83 15.33 9.94
N LYS A 378 17.89 16.02 9.52
CA LYS A 378 18.90 16.59 10.43
C LYS A 378 18.39 17.84 11.11
N LYS A 379 17.72 18.72 10.34
CA LYS A 379 17.15 19.98 10.84
C LYS A 379 15.71 19.83 11.31
N ASN A 380 15.08 18.71 10.97
CA ASN A 380 13.65 18.48 11.08
C ASN A 380 12.79 19.55 10.38
N SER A 381 13.34 20.26 9.40
CA SER A 381 12.61 21.25 8.60
C SER A 381 11.88 20.58 7.44
N PHE A 382 10.75 21.15 7.04
CA PHE A 382 9.95 20.64 5.92
C PHE A 382 9.65 21.75 4.93
N THR A 383 10.07 21.55 3.68
CA THR A 383 9.84 22.47 2.58
C THR A 383 8.71 21.92 1.75
N LYS A 384 7.55 22.59 1.79
CA LYS A 384 6.37 22.20 1.00
C LYS A 384 6.66 22.32 -0.49
N LEU A 385 6.08 21.42 -1.28
CA LEU A 385 6.13 21.44 -2.73
C LEU A 385 4.74 21.78 -3.27
N GLY A 386 4.67 22.75 -4.18
CA GLY A 386 3.43 23.13 -4.85
C GLY A 386 3.26 22.46 -6.21
N GLY A 387 2.18 22.82 -6.92
CA GLY A 387 1.95 22.43 -8.32
C GLY A 387 1.12 21.16 -8.52
N LEU A 388 0.73 20.47 -7.44
CA LEU A 388 -0.09 19.27 -7.53
C LEU A 388 -1.56 19.64 -7.77
N THR A 389 -2.15 19.14 -8.85
CA THR A 389 -3.61 19.20 -9.10
C THR A 389 -4.36 18.21 -8.20
N ASP A 390 -5.64 18.44 -7.92
CA ASP A 390 -6.48 17.63 -7.01
C ASP A 390 -5.81 17.19 -5.67
N PRO A 391 -5.19 18.10 -4.89
CA PRO A 391 -4.42 17.73 -3.70
C PRO A 391 -5.26 17.10 -2.58
N ASP A 392 -6.60 17.18 -2.64
CA ASP A 392 -7.52 16.47 -1.75
C ASP A 392 -7.73 14.99 -2.13
N GLN A 393 -7.16 14.54 -3.25
CA GLN A 393 -7.31 13.19 -3.81
C GLN A 393 -5.98 12.42 -3.82
N LEU A 394 -5.30 12.41 -2.67
CA LEU A 394 -3.99 11.76 -2.48
C LEU A 394 -4.06 10.46 -1.67
N GLU A 395 -5.15 10.20 -0.95
CA GLU A 395 -5.33 8.91 -0.30
C GLU A 395 -5.41 7.82 -1.37
N THR A 396 -4.78 6.67 -1.13
CA THR A 396 -4.82 5.50 -2.04
C THR A 396 -4.20 5.75 -3.42
N SER A 397 -3.42 6.83 -3.57
CA SER A 397 -2.61 7.09 -4.76
C SER A 397 -1.32 6.26 -4.73
N ALA A 398 -0.84 5.89 -5.91
CA ALA A 398 0.47 5.29 -6.07
C ALA A 398 1.54 6.37 -6.20
N SER A 399 2.76 6.07 -5.76
CA SER A 399 3.91 6.92 -6.08
C SER A 399 5.20 6.11 -6.17
N LEU A 400 6.14 6.58 -6.99
CA LEU A 400 7.45 5.94 -7.17
C LEU A 400 8.50 6.91 -7.69
N MET A 401 9.77 6.58 -7.47
CA MET A 401 10.90 7.26 -8.10
C MET A 401 11.11 6.74 -9.51
N LEU A 402 10.97 7.61 -10.51
CA LEU A 402 11.11 7.24 -11.91
C LEU A 402 12.56 6.80 -12.22
N PRO A 403 12.74 5.82 -13.11
CA PRO A 403 14.05 5.33 -13.49
C PRO A 403 14.73 6.28 -14.50
N PRO A 404 16.07 6.38 -14.49
CA PRO A 404 16.95 6.01 -13.39
C PRO A 404 16.83 6.99 -12.22
N VAL A 405 17.03 6.51 -10.99
CA VAL A 405 16.94 7.36 -9.77
C VAL A 405 17.89 8.56 -9.79
N GLN A 406 18.98 8.49 -10.56
CA GLN A 406 19.89 9.62 -10.78
C GLN A 406 19.19 10.88 -11.26
N ASN A 407 18.06 10.75 -11.98
CA ASN A 407 17.27 11.88 -12.48
C ASN A 407 16.45 12.56 -11.38
N GLN A 408 16.29 11.93 -10.21
CA GLN A 408 15.57 12.48 -9.05
C GLN A 408 14.15 12.97 -9.40
N LYS A 409 13.48 12.25 -10.30
CA LYS A 409 12.07 12.47 -10.65
C LYS A 409 11.18 11.50 -9.89
N VAL A 410 10.10 12.01 -9.31
CA VAL A 410 9.13 11.19 -8.58
C VAL A 410 7.75 11.47 -9.15
N MET A 411 6.98 10.41 -9.37
CA MET A 411 5.64 10.47 -9.97
C MET A 411 4.60 10.04 -8.94
N VAL A 412 3.48 10.76 -8.91
CA VAL A 412 2.24 10.40 -8.20
C VAL A 412 1.20 10.03 -9.24
N LEU A 413 0.47 8.94 -9.04
CA LEU A 413 -0.53 8.42 -9.96
C LEU A 413 -1.85 8.15 -9.25
N GLY A 414 -2.93 8.70 -9.79
CA GLY A 414 -4.28 8.51 -9.31
C GLY A 414 -4.45 8.98 -7.87
N GLY A 415 -5.27 8.24 -7.13
CA GLY A 415 -5.72 8.53 -5.78
C GLY A 415 -7.21 8.86 -5.74
N GLY A 416 -7.71 9.02 -4.53
CA GLY A 416 -9.06 9.51 -4.33
C GLY A 416 -9.20 10.32 -3.05
N GLY A 417 -10.40 10.86 -2.89
CA GLY A 417 -10.72 11.72 -1.77
C GLY A 417 -10.57 11.01 -0.42
N VAL A 418 -10.49 11.81 0.64
CA VAL A 418 -10.35 11.33 2.01
C VAL A 418 -11.43 10.30 2.38
N GLY A 419 -11.02 9.18 2.97
CA GLY A 419 -11.89 8.10 3.42
C GLY A 419 -12.69 7.45 2.30
N GLU A 420 -13.99 7.28 2.52
CA GLU A 420 -14.93 6.57 1.64
C GLU A 420 -15.46 7.46 0.48
N SER A 421 -14.77 8.56 0.20
CA SER A 421 -15.18 9.54 -0.80
C SER A 421 -15.35 8.90 -2.18
N ALA A 422 -16.40 9.30 -2.88
CA ALA A 422 -16.64 8.93 -4.28
C ALA A 422 -15.62 9.56 -5.26
N LYS A 423 -14.83 10.56 -4.81
CA LYS A 423 -13.83 11.19 -5.66
C LYS A 423 -12.67 10.23 -5.94
N SER A 424 -12.30 10.12 -7.21
CA SER A 424 -11.03 9.57 -7.68
C SER A 424 -10.51 10.42 -8.83
N THR A 425 -9.19 10.50 -8.97
CA THR A 425 -8.54 11.35 -9.98
C THR A 425 -7.78 10.51 -11.00
N ALA A 426 -7.79 10.96 -12.25
CA ALA A 426 -6.99 10.41 -13.34
C ALA A 426 -5.58 11.02 -13.38
N ARG A 427 -5.27 11.93 -12.45
CA ARG A 427 -4.02 12.68 -12.42
C ARG A 427 -2.81 11.77 -12.41
N THR A 428 -1.83 12.11 -13.25
CA THR A 428 -0.44 11.85 -12.92
C THR A 428 0.30 13.16 -12.74
N SER A 429 1.24 13.22 -11.81
CA SER A 429 2.01 14.44 -11.57
C SER A 429 3.43 14.10 -11.17
N ILE A 430 4.39 14.82 -11.74
CA ILE A 430 5.82 14.54 -11.63
C ILE A 430 6.51 15.73 -10.98
N VAL A 431 7.34 15.47 -9.97
CA VAL A 431 8.28 16.45 -9.43
C VAL A 431 9.70 16.09 -9.83
N ASP A 432 10.44 17.07 -10.33
CA ASP A 432 11.86 16.97 -10.64
C ASP A 432 12.67 17.65 -9.53
N LEU A 433 13.26 16.86 -8.63
CA LEU A 433 13.99 17.35 -7.45
C LEU A 433 15.41 17.82 -7.76
N SER A 434 15.84 17.70 -9.02
CA SER A 434 17.14 18.23 -9.47
C SER A 434 17.11 19.74 -9.71
N LYS A 435 15.90 20.32 -9.80
CA LYS A 435 15.68 21.76 -9.94
C LYS A 435 15.85 22.49 -8.61
N ASP A 436 16.31 23.74 -8.65
CA ASP A 436 16.48 24.59 -7.46
C ASP A 436 15.16 24.83 -6.69
N SER A 437 14.06 24.98 -7.43
CA SER A 437 12.70 25.18 -6.91
C SER A 437 11.77 24.11 -7.49
N PRO A 438 11.80 22.88 -6.94
CA PRO A 438 11.00 21.78 -7.46
C PRO A 438 9.51 22.04 -7.21
N VAL A 439 8.71 21.77 -8.24
CA VAL A 439 7.24 21.78 -8.20
C VAL A 439 6.72 20.56 -8.95
N PHE A 440 5.54 20.11 -8.57
CA PHE A 440 4.80 19.11 -9.34
C PHE A 440 4.31 19.72 -10.65
N THR A 441 4.39 18.93 -11.71
CA THR A 441 3.84 19.24 -13.03
C THR A 441 3.10 18.03 -13.56
N ASP A 442 1.90 18.24 -14.09
CA ASP A 442 1.07 17.14 -14.56
C ASP A 442 1.73 16.38 -15.72
N GLY A 443 1.61 15.05 -15.66
CA GLY A 443 1.99 14.13 -16.72
C GLY A 443 0.78 13.74 -17.58
N PRO A 444 0.90 12.68 -18.40
CA PRO A 444 -0.24 12.13 -19.12
C PRO A 444 -1.28 11.58 -18.13
N ALA A 445 -2.56 11.83 -18.36
CA ALA A 445 -3.63 11.32 -17.50
C ALA A 445 -3.78 9.80 -17.62
N LEU A 446 -4.17 9.15 -16.53
CA LEU A 446 -4.76 7.82 -16.55
C LEU A 446 -6.09 7.87 -17.34
N PRO A 447 -6.59 6.74 -17.87
CA PRO A 447 -7.79 6.79 -18.69
C PRO A 447 -9.08 7.10 -17.90
N GLN A 448 -9.06 6.95 -16.57
CA GLN A 448 -10.15 7.31 -15.67
C GLN A 448 -9.64 7.57 -14.24
N GLY A 449 -10.52 8.05 -13.35
CA GLY A 449 -10.22 8.20 -11.93
C GLY A 449 -9.81 6.87 -11.32
N THR A 450 -8.65 6.80 -10.65
CA THR A 450 -8.09 5.50 -10.22
C THR A 450 -7.54 5.55 -8.80
N ARG A 451 -8.19 4.85 -7.88
CA ARG A 451 -7.63 4.49 -6.57
C ARG A 451 -6.88 3.17 -6.69
N TYR A 452 -5.93 2.91 -5.79
CA TYR A 452 -5.30 1.60 -5.62
C TYR A 452 -4.48 1.09 -6.83
N LEU A 453 -4.01 1.98 -7.69
CA LEU A 453 -3.24 1.61 -8.88
C LEU A 453 -1.95 0.86 -8.46
N SER A 454 -1.73 -0.33 -8.98
CA SER A 454 -0.44 -0.99 -8.86
C SER A 454 0.57 -0.34 -9.81
N SER A 455 1.81 -0.14 -9.35
CA SER A 455 2.89 0.42 -10.18
C SER A 455 4.24 -0.24 -9.90
N VAL A 456 4.93 -0.67 -10.96
CA VAL A 456 6.16 -1.48 -10.88
C VAL A 456 7.19 -0.99 -11.89
N LEU A 457 8.41 -0.68 -11.40
CA LEU A 457 9.56 -0.37 -12.26
C LEU A 457 10.01 -1.61 -13.05
N LEU A 458 10.24 -1.45 -14.35
CA LEU A 458 10.77 -2.51 -15.22
C LEU A 458 12.24 -2.26 -15.62
N PRO A 459 13.01 -3.32 -15.94
CA PRO A 459 14.44 -3.21 -16.28
C PRO A 459 14.75 -2.51 -17.62
N ASP A 460 13.72 -2.20 -18.42
CA ASP A 460 13.82 -1.45 -19.67
C ASP A 460 13.56 0.07 -19.49
N ASP A 461 13.53 0.54 -18.25
CA ASP A 461 13.22 1.92 -17.81
C ASP A 461 11.73 2.32 -17.92
N THR A 462 10.84 1.40 -18.26
CA THR A 462 9.39 1.67 -18.21
C THR A 462 8.80 1.43 -16.82
N VAL A 463 7.60 1.96 -16.59
CA VAL A 463 6.80 1.70 -15.40
C VAL A 463 5.55 0.95 -15.84
N PHE A 464 5.36 -0.26 -15.35
CA PHE A 464 4.13 -1.01 -15.55
C PHE A 464 3.08 -0.59 -14.53
N THR A 465 1.87 -0.27 -14.97
CA THR A 465 0.74 0.01 -14.11
C THR A 465 -0.42 -0.93 -14.41
N SER A 466 -1.19 -1.32 -13.39
CA SER A 466 -2.33 -2.21 -13.56
C SER A 466 -3.35 -2.06 -12.44
N GLY A 467 -4.62 -2.32 -12.77
CA GLY A 467 -5.67 -2.43 -11.76
C GLY A 467 -6.11 -1.08 -11.19
N GLY A 468 -6.53 -1.12 -9.94
CA GLY A 468 -7.19 -0.04 -9.23
C GLY A 468 -8.72 -0.09 -9.36
N SER A 469 -9.39 0.89 -8.77
CA SER A 469 -10.84 1.06 -8.88
C SER A 469 -11.25 2.53 -8.96
N GLU A 470 -12.37 2.80 -9.63
CA GLU A 470 -12.90 4.17 -9.72
C GLU A 470 -13.48 4.62 -8.38
N GLU A 471 -14.03 3.71 -7.59
CA GLU A 471 -14.63 3.99 -6.29
C GLU A 471 -13.87 3.32 -5.13
N TYR A 472 -14.19 3.74 -3.90
CA TYR A 472 -13.60 3.19 -2.69
C TYR A 472 -13.85 1.66 -2.59
N ARG A 473 -12.76 0.88 -2.44
CA ARG A 473 -12.77 -0.59 -2.29
C ARG A 473 -13.61 -1.32 -3.34
N GLY A 474 -13.49 -0.91 -4.60
CA GLY A 474 -14.16 -1.59 -5.73
C GLY A 474 -15.70 -1.55 -5.71
N ARG A 475 -16.31 -0.76 -4.81
CA ARG A 475 -17.78 -0.71 -4.69
C ARG A 475 -18.43 -0.38 -6.03
N SER A 476 -19.67 -0.81 -6.21
CA SER A 476 -20.42 -0.70 -7.46
C SER A 476 -19.80 -1.50 -8.62
N GLY A 477 -18.92 -2.47 -8.32
CA GLY A 477 -18.17 -3.25 -9.32
C GLY A 477 -17.24 -2.37 -10.16
N SER A 478 -16.51 -1.46 -9.50
CA SER A 478 -15.71 -0.41 -10.14
C SER A 478 -14.24 -0.75 -10.36
N ASP A 479 -13.87 -2.03 -10.28
CA ASP A 479 -12.52 -2.49 -10.58
C ASP A 479 -12.12 -2.19 -12.03
N ILE A 480 -10.88 -1.74 -12.19
CA ILE A 480 -10.32 -1.33 -13.48
C ILE A 480 -9.47 -2.47 -14.06
N LEU A 481 -10.01 -3.15 -15.07
CA LEU A 481 -9.28 -4.19 -15.80
C LEU A 481 -8.45 -3.59 -16.94
N LYS A 482 -7.51 -2.70 -16.60
CA LYS A 482 -6.57 -2.09 -17.54
C LYS A 482 -5.14 -2.22 -17.03
N ALA A 483 -4.20 -2.26 -17.96
CA ALA A 483 -2.78 -2.16 -17.67
C ALA A 483 -2.08 -1.31 -18.73
N GLN A 484 -1.02 -0.62 -18.33
CA GLN A 484 -0.30 0.33 -19.17
C GLN A 484 1.20 0.30 -18.88
N PHE A 485 1.99 0.80 -19.82
CA PHE A 485 3.39 1.15 -19.63
C PHE A 485 3.53 2.65 -19.69
N TYR A 486 4.00 3.29 -18.62
CA TYR A 486 4.49 4.66 -18.68
C TYR A 486 5.97 4.65 -19.09
N ASP A 487 6.31 5.41 -20.12
CA ASP A 487 7.70 5.61 -20.54
C ASP A 487 8.18 7.02 -20.11
N PRO A 488 9.10 7.11 -19.13
CA PRO A 488 9.65 8.40 -18.66
C PRO A 488 10.38 9.20 -19.74
N ARG A 489 10.83 8.55 -20.83
CA ARG A 489 11.59 9.19 -21.91
C ARG A 489 10.69 10.01 -22.83
N THR A 490 9.46 9.53 -23.05
CA THR A 490 8.47 10.17 -23.91
C THR A 490 7.36 10.85 -23.12
N ASN A 491 7.31 10.62 -21.80
CA ASN A 491 6.25 11.09 -20.91
C ASN A 491 4.85 10.67 -21.42
N ALA A 492 4.70 9.41 -21.82
CA ALA A 492 3.48 8.89 -22.42
C ALA A 492 3.16 7.48 -21.90
N PHE A 493 1.87 7.13 -21.94
CA PHE A 493 1.41 5.77 -21.71
C PHE A 493 1.27 5.00 -23.02
N ALA A 494 1.59 3.71 -22.98
CA ALA A 494 1.21 2.72 -23.98
C ALA A 494 0.34 1.64 -23.31
N GLU A 495 -0.61 1.06 -24.03
CA GLU A 495 -1.45 -0.02 -23.51
C GLU A 495 -0.65 -1.31 -23.29
N ALA A 496 -1.02 -2.06 -22.26
CA ALA A 496 -0.59 -3.44 -22.04
C ALA A 496 -1.80 -4.38 -22.13
N ALA A 497 -1.56 -5.69 -22.08
CA ALA A 497 -2.65 -6.66 -22.05
C ALA A 497 -3.47 -6.45 -20.76
N GLU A 498 -4.79 -6.55 -20.87
CA GLU A 498 -5.70 -6.34 -19.75
C GLU A 498 -5.58 -7.51 -18.73
N PRO A 499 -5.54 -7.23 -17.42
CA PRO A 499 -5.57 -8.27 -16.39
C PRO A 499 -6.90 -9.02 -16.41
N THR A 500 -6.92 -10.25 -15.89
CA THR A 500 -8.18 -11.02 -15.80
C THR A 500 -8.82 -10.93 -14.41
N VAL A 501 -8.08 -10.43 -13.42
CA VAL A 501 -8.52 -10.25 -12.04
C VAL A 501 -8.54 -8.77 -11.67
N GLY A 502 -9.68 -8.31 -11.13
CA GLY A 502 -9.84 -6.97 -10.58
C GLY A 502 -9.08 -6.82 -9.27
N ARG A 503 -8.30 -5.75 -9.13
CA ARG A 503 -7.46 -5.52 -7.95
C ARG A 503 -7.63 -4.09 -7.45
N ASN A 504 -8.21 -3.93 -6.25
CA ASN A 504 -8.41 -2.65 -5.58
C ASN A 504 -7.61 -2.57 -4.27
N TYR A 505 -8.25 -2.24 -3.15
CA TYR A 505 -7.65 -2.19 -1.83
C TYR A 505 -6.96 -3.52 -1.45
N HIS A 506 -5.89 -3.46 -0.64
CA HIS A 506 -5.06 -4.63 -0.29
C HIS A 506 -4.57 -5.44 -1.51
N SER A 507 -4.13 -4.73 -2.56
CA SER A 507 -3.47 -5.37 -3.69
C SER A 507 -2.01 -4.95 -3.80
N GLU A 508 -1.21 -5.89 -4.30
CA GLU A 508 0.24 -5.75 -4.43
C GLU A 508 0.70 -6.14 -5.83
N ALA A 509 1.77 -5.50 -6.30
CA ALA A 509 2.48 -5.89 -7.51
C ALA A 509 3.98 -5.69 -7.33
N LEU A 510 4.80 -6.62 -7.84
CA LEU A 510 6.25 -6.52 -7.80
C LEU A 510 6.95 -7.17 -9.00
N LEU A 511 8.14 -6.68 -9.31
CA LEU A 511 9.03 -7.24 -10.33
C LEU A 511 9.67 -8.53 -9.82
N LEU A 512 9.69 -9.58 -10.64
CA LEU A 512 10.38 -10.84 -10.39
C LEU A 512 11.79 -10.86 -11.02
N PRO A 513 12.72 -11.71 -10.53
CA PRO A 513 14.08 -11.80 -11.06
C PRO A 513 14.19 -12.19 -12.54
N ASP A 514 13.16 -12.81 -13.11
CA ASP A 514 13.12 -13.18 -14.52
C ASP A 514 12.53 -12.09 -15.43
N GLY A 515 12.18 -10.93 -14.89
CA GLY A 515 11.57 -9.82 -15.63
C GLY A 515 10.05 -9.89 -15.77
N ARG A 516 9.37 -10.86 -15.15
CA ARG A 516 7.90 -10.85 -15.07
C ARG A 516 7.42 -9.98 -13.90
N VAL A 517 6.14 -9.63 -13.90
CA VAL A 517 5.50 -8.93 -12.77
C VAL A 517 4.45 -9.84 -12.16
N ALA A 518 4.47 -10.01 -10.84
CA ALA A 518 3.43 -10.76 -10.13
C ALA A 518 2.47 -9.79 -9.43
N THR A 519 1.18 -10.13 -9.43
CA THR A 519 0.12 -9.36 -8.77
C THR A 519 -0.66 -10.25 -7.80
N PHE A 520 -1.04 -9.67 -6.66
CA PHE A 520 -1.66 -10.34 -5.51
C PHE A 520 -2.76 -9.48 -4.92
N GLY A 521 -3.65 -10.11 -4.15
CA GLY A 521 -4.62 -9.44 -3.31
C GLY A 521 -5.71 -8.67 -4.05
N SER A 522 -6.77 -8.36 -3.30
CA SER A 522 -7.85 -7.41 -3.59
C SER A 522 -8.87 -7.64 -2.48
N ASP A 523 -9.31 -6.58 -1.82
CA ASP A 523 -10.27 -6.66 -0.71
C ASP A 523 -11.47 -5.75 -1.00
N PRO A 524 -12.30 -6.12 -1.99
CA PRO A 524 -13.49 -5.36 -2.33
C PRO A 524 -14.43 -5.29 -1.14
N LEU A 525 -15.12 -4.17 -0.98
CA LEU A 525 -16.12 -4.05 0.08
C LEU A 525 -17.39 -4.87 -0.25
N PHE A 526 -17.70 -4.99 -1.54
CA PHE A 526 -18.87 -5.72 -2.04
C PHE A 526 -18.53 -6.57 -3.27
N ASP A 527 -19.19 -7.74 -3.40
CA ASP A 527 -19.04 -8.66 -4.54
C ASP A 527 -20.01 -8.37 -5.70
N ASP A 528 -20.96 -7.44 -5.52
CA ASP A 528 -21.98 -7.10 -6.49
C ASP A 528 -22.09 -5.59 -6.76
N LYS A 529 -22.55 -5.25 -7.96
CA LYS A 529 -22.68 -3.84 -8.42
C LYS A 529 -23.71 -3.04 -7.63
N ASP A 530 -24.67 -3.72 -7.01
CA ASP A 530 -25.71 -3.07 -6.22
C ASP A 530 -25.29 -2.89 -4.75
N ASN A 531 -24.07 -3.31 -4.38
CA ASN A 531 -23.50 -3.21 -3.03
C ASN A 531 -24.34 -3.92 -1.95
N THR A 532 -24.86 -5.11 -2.25
CA THR A 532 -25.76 -5.87 -1.37
C THR A 532 -25.10 -7.08 -0.71
N LYS A 533 -23.96 -7.54 -1.23
CA LYS A 533 -23.21 -8.71 -0.76
C LYS A 533 -21.81 -8.27 -0.38
N LEU A 534 -21.42 -8.55 0.87
CA LEU A 534 -20.06 -8.29 1.35
C LEU A 534 -19.04 -8.96 0.43
N GLY A 535 -17.93 -8.26 0.22
CA GLY A 535 -16.88 -8.71 -0.68
C GLY A 535 -16.13 -9.94 -0.17
N THR A 536 -15.61 -10.71 -1.12
CA THR A 536 -14.71 -11.83 -0.88
C THR A 536 -13.28 -11.41 -1.23
N PHE A 537 -12.33 -11.67 -0.34
CA PHE A 537 -10.92 -11.37 -0.61
C PHE A 537 -10.40 -12.20 -1.80
N GLU A 538 -9.69 -11.55 -2.72
CA GLU A 538 -9.10 -12.19 -3.90
C GLU A 538 -7.80 -12.91 -3.57
N GLN A 539 -7.83 -14.24 -3.66
CA GLN A 539 -6.68 -15.10 -3.33
C GLN A 539 -5.89 -15.57 -4.55
N ARG A 540 -6.36 -15.29 -5.78
CA ARG A 540 -5.65 -15.63 -7.01
C ARG A 540 -4.46 -14.72 -7.23
N ILE A 541 -3.42 -15.32 -7.76
CA ILE A 541 -2.18 -14.64 -8.15
C ILE A 541 -2.11 -14.63 -9.67
N GLU A 542 -1.85 -13.48 -10.27
CA GLU A 542 -1.56 -13.39 -11.71
C GLU A 542 -0.10 -12.99 -11.94
N VAL A 543 0.50 -13.51 -13.01
CA VAL A 543 1.82 -13.10 -13.48
C VAL A 543 1.70 -12.50 -14.87
N PHE A 544 2.10 -11.25 -15.00
CA PHE A 544 2.25 -10.56 -16.27
C PHE A 544 3.63 -10.83 -16.88
N THR A 545 3.64 -11.25 -18.14
CA THR A 545 4.83 -11.42 -18.96
C THR A 545 4.93 -10.25 -19.94
N PRO A 546 5.87 -9.31 -19.75
CA PRO A 546 5.98 -8.12 -20.59
C PRO A 546 6.36 -8.42 -22.05
N PRO A 547 6.08 -7.48 -22.99
CA PRO A 547 6.41 -7.61 -24.41
C PRO A 547 7.85 -8.05 -24.68
N TYR A 548 8.84 -7.53 -23.94
CA TYR A 548 10.24 -7.87 -24.15
C TYR A 548 10.53 -9.36 -23.98
N LEU A 549 9.80 -10.10 -23.13
CA LEU A 549 10.02 -11.55 -22.99
C LEU A 549 9.46 -12.33 -24.18
N HIS A 550 8.33 -11.88 -24.74
CA HIS A 550 7.75 -12.47 -25.95
C HIS A 550 8.54 -12.15 -27.21
N GLN A 551 9.19 -10.99 -27.24
CA GLN A 551 10.08 -10.58 -28.34
C GLN A 551 11.38 -11.39 -28.32
N ALA A 552 11.97 -11.60 -27.14
CA ALA A 552 13.20 -12.36 -26.97
C ALA A 552 13.01 -13.87 -27.18
N GLY A 553 11.90 -14.43 -26.69
CA GLY A 553 11.79 -15.87 -26.52
C GLY A 553 12.89 -16.37 -25.57
N THR A 554 13.79 -17.22 -26.08
CA THR A 554 14.96 -17.71 -25.33
C THR A 554 16.23 -16.88 -25.56
N ASP A 555 16.24 -15.93 -26.50
CA ASP A 555 17.42 -15.12 -26.85
C ASP A 555 17.51 -13.84 -26.00
N ARG A 556 17.77 -14.01 -24.70
CA ARG A 556 17.99 -12.91 -23.75
C ARG A 556 19.50 -12.76 -23.50
N PRO A 557 20.03 -11.53 -23.29
CA PRO A 557 21.40 -11.38 -22.84
C PRO A 557 21.57 -12.08 -21.48
N ALA A 558 22.70 -12.74 -21.26
CA ALA A 558 22.95 -13.48 -20.03
C ALA A 558 24.27 -13.09 -19.36
N LEU A 559 24.25 -12.95 -18.03
CA LEU A 559 25.46 -12.88 -17.22
C LEU A 559 25.76 -14.25 -16.63
N GLY A 560 27.04 -14.65 -16.60
CA GLY A 560 27.49 -15.79 -15.78
C GLY A 560 27.31 -15.50 -14.28
N GLU A 561 27.65 -16.48 -13.43
CA GLU A 561 27.42 -16.35 -11.97
C GLU A 561 28.00 -15.07 -11.35
N GLY A 562 29.25 -14.74 -11.71
CA GLY A 562 29.94 -13.53 -11.25
C GLY A 562 30.00 -13.37 -9.72
N PRO A 563 30.43 -12.19 -9.24
CA PRO A 563 30.45 -11.90 -7.81
C PRO A 563 29.05 -11.51 -7.30
N ARG A 564 28.79 -11.79 -6.02
CA ARG A 564 27.58 -11.33 -5.31
C ARG A 564 27.81 -10.07 -4.47
N GLU A 565 29.07 -9.64 -4.34
CA GLU A 565 29.48 -8.45 -3.62
C GLU A 565 30.32 -7.59 -4.57
N LEU A 566 30.36 -6.29 -4.30
CA LEU A 566 31.19 -5.36 -5.05
C LEU A 566 32.65 -5.46 -4.61
N ASP A 567 33.57 -5.19 -5.52
CA ASP A 567 34.98 -5.00 -5.17
C ASP A 567 35.20 -3.69 -4.39
N GLN A 568 36.45 -3.45 -3.98
CA GLN A 568 36.85 -2.25 -3.23
C GLN A 568 36.60 -0.91 -3.96
N ASN A 569 36.34 -0.95 -5.28
CA ASN A 569 36.03 0.22 -6.09
C ASN A 569 34.52 0.32 -6.41
N GLY A 570 33.69 -0.54 -5.82
CA GLY A 570 32.26 -0.60 -6.10
C GLY A 570 31.90 -1.24 -7.44
N ARG A 571 32.75 -2.14 -7.97
CA ARG A 571 32.56 -2.77 -9.27
C ARG A 571 32.24 -4.25 -9.14
N ALA A 572 31.58 -4.78 -10.16
CA ALA A 572 31.35 -6.22 -10.32
C ALA A 572 31.60 -6.65 -11.78
N THR A 573 32.45 -7.65 -11.98
CA THR A 573 32.81 -8.17 -13.31
C THR A 573 32.21 -9.54 -13.54
N PHE A 574 31.50 -9.69 -14.65
CA PHE A 574 30.81 -10.90 -15.07
C PHE A 574 31.39 -11.44 -16.37
N ARG A 575 31.55 -12.76 -16.47
CA ARG A 575 31.77 -13.42 -17.76
C ARG A 575 30.44 -13.56 -18.49
N THR A 576 30.44 -13.34 -19.79
CA THR A 576 29.25 -13.42 -20.65
C THR A 576 29.65 -13.63 -22.11
N ALA A 577 28.84 -14.39 -22.86
CA ALA A 577 28.98 -14.46 -24.32
C ALA A 577 28.37 -13.24 -25.03
N ASP A 578 27.59 -12.43 -24.31
CA ASP A 578 26.76 -11.34 -24.84
C ASP A 578 27.38 -9.94 -24.64
N ALA A 579 28.66 -9.86 -24.27
CA ALA A 579 29.32 -8.58 -23.96
C ALA A 579 29.12 -7.55 -25.08
N GLY A 580 29.14 -7.98 -26.35
CA GLY A 580 28.94 -7.13 -27.51
C GLY A 580 27.56 -6.46 -27.57
N ARG A 581 26.46 -7.18 -27.25
CA ARG A 581 25.07 -6.69 -27.39
C ARG A 581 24.53 -5.96 -26.16
N ILE A 582 25.14 -6.14 -24.99
CA ILE A 582 24.74 -5.44 -23.77
C ILE A 582 25.07 -3.94 -23.92
N VAL A 583 24.08 -3.08 -23.65
CA VAL A 583 24.25 -1.60 -23.76
C VAL A 583 23.88 -0.86 -22.49
N LYS A 584 23.11 -1.48 -21.59
CA LYS A 584 22.66 -0.88 -20.34
C LYS A 584 22.75 -1.89 -19.20
N ALA A 585 22.90 -1.36 -17.99
CA ALA A 585 22.79 -2.10 -16.75
C ALA A 585 21.97 -1.31 -15.73
N ARG A 586 21.11 -2.03 -14.99
CA ARG A 586 20.27 -1.50 -13.92
C ARG A 586 20.44 -2.33 -12.67
N LEU A 587 20.66 -1.65 -11.56
CA LEU A 587 20.61 -2.23 -10.22
C LEU A 587 19.26 -1.86 -9.61
N MET A 588 18.37 -2.85 -9.50
CA MET A 588 16.99 -2.66 -9.08
C MET A 588 16.78 -3.20 -7.68
N ARG A 589 16.35 -2.33 -6.75
CA ARG A 589 16.04 -2.77 -5.39
C ARG A 589 14.72 -3.54 -5.43
N PRO A 590 14.65 -4.76 -4.86
CA PRO A 590 13.41 -5.51 -4.79
C PRO A 590 12.33 -4.78 -3.99
N SER A 591 11.09 -4.87 -4.46
CA SER A 591 9.91 -4.31 -3.79
C SER A 591 9.64 -4.97 -2.44
N ALA A 592 9.12 -4.16 -1.53
CA ALA A 592 8.35 -4.59 -0.37
C ALA A 592 7.11 -3.69 -0.32
N VAL A 593 5.97 -4.22 -0.77
CA VAL A 593 4.78 -3.45 -1.13
C VAL A 593 3.57 -3.86 -0.30
N THR A 594 2.74 -2.88 0.04
CA THR A 594 1.42 -3.04 0.67
C THR A 594 0.65 -1.73 0.52
N HIS A 595 -0.68 -1.76 0.46
CA HIS A 595 -1.53 -0.54 0.51
C HIS A 595 -1.02 0.58 -0.42
N THR A 596 -0.76 0.24 -1.69
CA THR A 596 -0.26 1.17 -2.73
C THR A 596 1.09 1.84 -2.44
N THR A 597 1.81 1.36 -1.43
CA THR A 597 3.03 1.96 -0.90
C THR A 597 4.19 0.99 -1.07
N ASP A 598 5.17 1.39 -1.87
CA ASP A 598 6.46 0.71 -2.03
C ASP A 598 7.57 1.76 -2.02
N VAL A 599 8.24 1.89 -0.87
CA VAL A 599 9.36 2.82 -0.67
C VAL A 599 10.72 2.17 -0.99
N GLU A 600 10.73 0.87 -1.30
CA GLU A 600 11.93 0.11 -1.61
C GLU A 600 12.30 0.24 -3.08
N GLN A 601 11.34 -0.02 -3.98
CA GLN A 601 11.64 -0.15 -5.41
C GLN A 601 12.34 1.09 -5.95
N ARG A 602 13.45 0.85 -6.64
CA ARG A 602 14.25 1.86 -7.33
C ARG A 602 15.11 1.21 -8.39
N SER A 603 15.34 1.92 -9.48
CA SER A 603 16.21 1.47 -10.57
C SER A 603 17.40 2.41 -10.70
N VAL A 604 18.60 1.90 -10.43
CA VAL A 604 19.86 2.66 -10.48
C VAL A 604 20.59 2.31 -11.76
N GLU A 605 20.88 3.33 -12.57
CA GLU A 605 21.75 3.16 -13.74
C GLU A 605 23.20 2.89 -13.31
N LEU A 606 23.85 1.92 -13.93
CA LEU A 606 25.24 1.57 -13.64
C LEU A 606 26.17 2.00 -14.78
N GLY A 607 27.41 2.35 -14.43
CA GLY A 607 28.48 2.41 -15.41
C GLY A 607 28.71 1.02 -16.02
N LEU A 608 28.98 0.93 -17.32
CA LEU A 608 29.11 -0.33 -18.04
C LEU A 608 30.39 -0.31 -18.88
N THR A 609 31.29 -1.26 -18.64
CA THR A 609 32.52 -1.44 -19.43
C THR A 609 32.58 -2.85 -20.00
N LYS A 610 32.80 -2.97 -21.31
CA LYS A 610 33.02 -4.24 -22.01
C LYS A 610 34.50 -4.59 -21.97
N GLY A 611 34.84 -5.81 -21.62
CA GLY A 611 36.22 -6.29 -21.67
C GLY A 611 36.74 -6.35 -23.11
N GLN A 612 38.03 -6.09 -23.28
CA GLN A 612 38.70 -6.22 -24.57
C GLN A 612 38.70 -7.67 -25.10
N ASP A 613 38.47 -8.65 -24.22
CA ASP A 613 38.32 -10.06 -24.56
C ASP A 613 36.97 -10.38 -25.25
N GLY A 614 36.04 -9.42 -25.27
CA GLY A 614 34.68 -9.61 -25.79
C GLY A 614 33.85 -10.61 -24.99
N LYS A 615 34.31 -11.02 -23.80
CA LYS A 615 33.73 -12.09 -22.98
C LYS A 615 33.44 -11.66 -21.55
N THR A 616 33.68 -10.40 -21.22
CA THR A 616 33.43 -9.85 -19.89
C THR A 616 32.70 -8.51 -19.96
N VAL A 617 31.91 -8.28 -18.92
CA VAL A 617 31.23 -7.01 -18.66
C VAL A 617 31.48 -6.64 -17.22
N THR A 618 31.94 -5.41 -16.99
CA THR A 618 32.10 -4.83 -15.66
C THR A 618 31.06 -3.75 -15.46
N VAL A 619 30.31 -3.84 -14.36
CA VAL A 619 29.40 -2.79 -13.92
C VAL A 619 30.01 -1.98 -12.78
N ASP A 620 29.76 -0.68 -12.77
CA ASP A 620 30.26 0.28 -11.77
C ASP A 620 29.07 0.89 -11.01
N VAL A 621 28.99 0.62 -9.71
CA VAL A 621 27.89 1.06 -8.84
C VAL A 621 28.18 2.47 -8.29
N PRO A 622 27.23 3.43 -8.44
CA PRO A 622 27.40 4.75 -7.85
C PRO A 622 27.67 4.70 -6.35
N GLN A 623 28.66 5.46 -5.90
CA GLN A 623 29.11 5.47 -4.50
C GLN A 623 28.19 6.26 -3.55
N ASP A 624 27.27 7.06 -4.10
CA ASP A 624 26.33 7.86 -3.31
C ASP A 624 25.25 6.97 -2.67
N ARG A 625 25.35 6.77 -1.36
CA ARG A 625 24.44 5.92 -0.57
C ARG A 625 23.02 6.44 -0.44
N THR A 626 22.79 7.70 -0.82
CA THR A 626 21.43 8.23 -0.93
C THR A 626 20.73 7.75 -2.20
N LEU A 627 21.49 7.44 -3.25
CA LEU A 627 21.00 6.81 -4.49
C LEU A 627 20.95 5.28 -4.35
N VAL A 628 22.01 4.69 -3.78
CA VAL A 628 22.17 3.24 -3.58
C VAL A 628 22.30 2.90 -2.09
N PRO A 629 21.20 2.92 -1.33
CA PRO A 629 21.21 2.47 0.06
C PRO A 629 21.77 1.05 0.20
N PRO A 630 22.43 0.71 1.32
CA PRO A 630 22.90 -0.65 1.53
C PRO A 630 21.76 -1.69 1.43
N GLY A 631 22.07 -2.87 0.90
CA GLY A 631 21.10 -3.96 0.73
C GLY A 631 21.35 -4.82 -0.50
N TRP A 632 20.39 -5.71 -0.79
CA TRP A 632 20.43 -6.58 -1.96
C TRP A 632 19.66 -5.98 -3.13
N TYR A 633 20.16 -6.25 -4.33
CA TYR A 633 19.62 -5.72 -5.57
C TYR A 633 19.63 -6.77 -6.67
N MET A 634 18.66 -6.66 -7.57
CA MET A 634 18.63 -7.36 -8.85
C MET A 634 19.44 -6.56 -9.89
N LEU A 635 20.53 -7.12 -10.39
CA LEU A 635 21.27 -6.61 -11.54
C LEU A 635 20.65 -7.16 -12.82
N PHE A 636 20.07 -6.27 -13.62
CA PHE A 636 19.65 -6.56 -14.99
C PHE A 636 20.63 -5.91 -15.98
N VAL A 637 20.94 -6.62 -17.06
CA VAL A 637 21.57 -6.03 -18.25
C VAL A 637 20.60 -6.07 -19.42
N THR A 638 20.59 -5.02 -20.21
CA THR A 638 19.67 -4.85 -21.35
C THR A 638 20.45 -4.65 -22.63
N ASP A 639 19.94 -5.24 -23.71
CA ASP A 639 20.46 -5.03 -25.06
C ASP A 639 19.86 -3.78 -25.72
N ALA A 640 20.30 -3.47 -26.94
CA ALA A 640 19.85 -2.28 -27.68
C ALA A 640 18.36 -2.28 -28.05
N ASN A 641 17.71 -3.44 -28.03
CA ASN A 641 16.27 -3.58 -28.28
C ASN A 641 15.45 -3.48 -26.99
N GLY A 642 16.10 -3.26 -25.84
CA GLY A 642 15.43 -3.20 -24.54
C GLY A 642 15.11 -4.58 -23.95
N ILE A 643 15.73 -5.66 -24.44
CA ILE A 643 15.53 -7.01 -23.92
C ILE A 643 16.38 -7.21 -22.66
N PRO A 644 15.77 -7.45 -21.48
CA PRO A 644 16.51 -7.65 -20.24
C PRO A 644 16.98 -9.10 -20.07
N SER A 645 18.13 -9.27 -19.41
CA SER A 645 18.58 -10.54 -18.86
C SER A 645 17.64 -11.05 -17.76
N GLU A 646 17.83 -12.29 -17.31
CA GLU A 646 17.47 -12.61 -15.93
C GLU A 646 18.39 -11.88 -14.96
N ALA A 647 17.91 -11.56 -13.76
CA ALA A 647 18.67 -10.82 -12.78
C ALA A 647 19.78 -11.67 -12.15
N LYS A 648 20.92 -11.03 -11.85
CA LYS A 648 21.88 -11.53 -10.87
C LYS A 648 21.75 -10.74 -9.56
N TRP A 649 21.88 -11.41 -8.43
CA TRP A 649 21.79 -10.76 -7.12
C TRP A 649 23.14 -10.18 -6.71
N ILE A 650 23.16 -8.88 -6.41
CA ILE A 650 24.34 -8.17 -5.88
C ILE A 650 23.96 -7.53 -4.54
N GLN A 651 24.82 -7.70 -3.54
CA GLN A 651 24.78 -6.98 -2.28
C GLN A 651 25.65 -5.74 -2.35
N VAL A 652 25.09 -4.62 -1.94
CA VAL A 652 25.76 -3.33 -1.79
C VAL A 652 25.89 -3.07 -0.30
N GLY A 653 27.12 -3.17 0.22
CA GLY A 653 27.42 -3.10 1.67
C GLY A 653 27.41 -1.70 2.25
#